data_AF-A0A9D9EIG6-F1
#
_entry.id   AF-A0A9D9EIG6-F1
#
_cell.length_a   1.000
_cell.length_b   1.000
_cell.length_c   1.000
_cell.angle_alpha   90.00
_cell.angle_beta   90.00
_cell.angle_gamma   90.00
#
_symmetry.space_group_name_H-M   'P 1'
#
loop_
_entity.id
_entity.type
_entity.pdbx_description
1 polymer ?
#
loop_
_entity_poly.entity_id
_entity_poly.type
_entity_poly.pdbx_seq_one_letter_code
_entity_poly.pdbx_strand_id
1 'polypeptide(L)'
;MALPEDIRLFPWYLREAGYYTCNASKTDYNCVMDKGAWDSVKGNMGDWRKRLEEGSEDTPFFHCFTSTTSHESSLQFQEGDVCTAGTQYDPADVVLRPYHPDTETFRYTYARHYDRIADIDRELGRMIAMLEEDGLLDDTFIFFMGDNGGCLPFSKGYTGEAGLNVPLVVYVPENWKDLAPFSYGERAGCFVDFLDLAPTLLNLAGVDLPAHLDGEPFMGTGVSARDLRKKDEVYCYGDRFDELYAMNRTVRKGNFKYSRNFFPHHSKSLFCSYRYRQAAFREWKELPLLEDEDPVVRMQAASFLAMTKGKNPGPVLKSALAEAANQSAALMILNEAAFLHEYNPAWDLSVKKSDVLNFSKSGGERLSFLDKDFAHAQVSEKPEVRVFSMPLEYVGDPGSNGIVLPEEKMDNGAYRNVTKAEMTVYLPESSRPVPCILLFPGGGYDNVQVANAGTKAAEYLTAHGIAAVVVKYRQPNGHRMIPIMDGQQAIRMVRRSASEWNIIPDKIGICGSSAGGHLVSMLAVHTEPARPDSPRELEHYTSRPDFLILLKAAICWSKGNTMRNIHGPEPSEETVFYCNALNHITADHMPTFIAHCYDDPAAPSKYTVQYFLKLQELGIPAELHVYESGGHGIGWSPKNSRPMDSWKDALLKWRYLWPE
;
A
#
# COMPACT_ATOMS: atom_id res chain seq x y z
N MET A 1 12.51 -20.43 -1.09
CA MET A 1 12.39 -20.42 0.39
C MET A 1 11.91 -21.80 0.86
N ALA A 2 12.37 -22.34 1.98
CA ALA A 2 11.76 -23.57 2.52
C ALA A 2 10.34 -23.25 3.03
N LEU A 3 9.41 -24.19 2.87
CA LEU A 3 8.09 -24.07 3.50
C LEU A 3 8.25 -24.20 5.03
N PRO A 4 7.42 -23.52 5.84
CA PRO A 4 7.29 -23.80 7.27
C PRO A 4 7.04 -25.29 7.55
N GLU A 5 7.51 -25.80 8.69
CA GLU A 5 7.45 -27.24 9.03
C GLU A 5 6.03 -27.80 9.11
N ASP A 6 5.03 -26.96 9.32
CA ASP A 6 3.60 -27.26 9.45
C ASP A 6 2.82 -27.08 8.14
N ILE A 7 3.46 -26.59 7.07
CA ILE A 7 2.84 -26.41 5.76
C ILE A 7 3.32 -27.50 4.80
N ARG A 8 2.39 -28.12 4.08
CA ARG A 8 2.65 -29.09 3.00
C ARG A 8 2.00 -28.61 1.71
N LEU A 9 2.60 -28.97 0.57
CA LEU A 9 1.90 -28.80 -0.71
C LEU A 9 0.71 -29.77 -0.74
N PHE A 10 -0.45 -29.34 -1.22
CA PHE A 10 -1.66 -30.18 -1.13
C PHE A 10 -1.53 -31.61 -1.73
N PRO A 11 -0.71 -31.86 -2.78
CA PRO A 11 -0.51 -33.23 -3.30
C PRO A 11 0.09 -34.19 -2.27
N TRP A 12 0.78 -33.67 -1.25
CA TRP A 12 1.24 -34.46 -0.10
C TRP A 12 0.09 -35.19 0.59
N TYR A 13 -1.03 -34.50 0.85
CA TYR A 13 -2.20 -35.11 1.49
C TYR A 13 -2.88 -36.14 0.59
N LEU A 14 -2.85 -35.93 -0.73
CA LEU A 14 -3.34 -36.93 -1.69
C LEU A 14 -2.48 -38.20 -1.66
N ARG A 15 -1.15 -38.07 -1.61
CA ARG A 15 -0.26 -39.23 -1.50
C ARG A 15 -0.45 -40.01 -0.21
N GLU A 16 -0.62 -39.31 0.91
CA GLU A 16 -0.94 -39.97 2.19
C GLU A 16 -2.29 -40.70 2.13
N ALA A 17 -3.23 -40.24 1.31
CA ALA A 17 -4.48 -40.93 1.00
C ALA A 17 -4.36 -42.04 -0.05
N GLY A 18 -3.14 -42.35 -0.53
CA GLY A 18 -2.86 -43.43 -1.47
C GLY A 18 -2.90 -43.03 -2.95
N TYR A 19 -2.97 -41.74 -3.27
CA TYR A 19 -2.91 -41.28 -4.67
C TYR A 19 -1.47 -41.32 -5.21
N TYR A 20 -1.33 -41.78 -6.45
CA TYR A 20 -0.14 -41.53 -7.25
C TYR A 20 -0.18 -40.10 -7.80
N THR A 21 0.80 -39.28 -7.44
CA THR A 21 0.83 -37.86 -7.76
C THR A 21 1.95 -37.52 -8.74
N CYS A 22 1.60 -36.83 -9.83
CA CYS A 22 2.55 -36.45 -10.86
C CYS A 22 2.41 -34.97 -11.23
N ASN A 23 3.54 -34.28 -11.28
CA ASN A 23 3.69 -32.95 -11.86
C ASN A 23 4.49 -33.04 -13.16
N ALA A 24 3.77 -32.98 -14.28
CA ALA A 24 4.32 -33.04 -15.62
C ALA A 24 4.67 -31.64 -16.15
N SER A 25 5.79 -31.57 -16.87
CA SER A 25 6.34 -30.34 -17.46
C SER A 25 6.84 -29.31 -16.43
N LYS A 26 6.06 -28.26 -16.14
CA LYS A 26 6.51 -27.04 -15.43
C LYS A 26 6.11 -27.08 -13.95
N THR A 27 7.07 -26.76 -13.08
CA THR A 27 6.89 -26.73 -11.61
C THR A 27 6.84 -25.30 -11.06
N ASP A 28 7.79 -24.44 -11.43
CA ASP A 28 7.84 -22.98 -11.17
C ASP A 28 7.35 -22.51 -9.78
N TYR A 29 7.61 -23.33 -8.76
CA TYR A 29 7.29 -23.02 -7.39
C TYR A 29 8.32 -22.05 -6.82
N ASN A 30 7.85 -21.01 -6.13
CA ASN A 30 8.71 -20.07 -5.42
C ASN A 30 9.23 -20.61 -4.06
N CYS A 31 9.15 -21.93 -3.86
CA CYS A 31 9.61 -22.62 -2.66
C CYS A 31 10.56 -23.78 -2.99
N VAL A 32 11.29 -24.27 -1.98
CA VAL A 32 11.95 -25.57 -2.07
C VAL A 32 10.85 -26.62 -2.15
N MET A 33 10.91 -27.48 -3.16
CA MET A 33 9.91 -28.51 -3.38
C MET A 33 9.82 -29.45 -2.17
N ASP A 34 8.60 -29.68 -1.69
CA ASP A 34 8.31 -30.72 -0.72
C ASP A 34 8.52 -32.10 -1.37
N LYS A 35 9.50 -32.85 -0.86
CA LYS A 35 9.83 -34.20 -1.37
C LYS A 35 8.69 -35.19 -1.16
N GLY A 36 7.81 -34.93 -0.20
CA GLY A 36 6.65 -35.76 0.06
C GLY A 36 5.47 -35.46 -0.85
N ALA A 37 5.49 -34.40 -1.68
CA ALA A 37 4.31 -33.99 -2.44
C ALA A 37 4.09 -34.74 -3.76
N TRP A 38 5.15 -35.26 -4.37
CA TRP A 38 5.08 -35.82 -5.72
C TRP A 38 5.82 -37.14 -5.83
N ASP A 39 5.22 -38.13 -6.50
CA ASP A 39 5.89 -39.36 -6.94
C ASP A 39 6.76 -39.09 -8.17
N SER A 40 6.27 -38.22 -9.06
CA SER A 40 6.99 -37.81 -10.27
C SER A 40 6.95 -36.30 -10.49
N VAL A 41 8.10 -35.71 -10.80
CA VAL A 41 8.26 -34.27 -11.07
C VAL A 41 9.02 -34.08 -12.37
N LYS A 42 8.59 -33.11 -13.20
CA LYS A 42 9.04 -32.94 -14.60
C LYS A 42 8.71 -34.16 -15.46
N GLY A 43 7.56 -34.77 -15.18
CA GLY A 43 7.03 -35.89 -15.95
C GLY A 43 6.51 -35.50 -17.33
N ASN A 44 6.05 -36.50 -18.08
CA ASN A 44 5.41 -36.36 -19.38
C ASN A 44 3.88 -36.39 -19.26
N MET A 45 3.19 -35.94 -20.31
CA MET A 45 1.77 -36.21 -20.48
C MET A 45 1.55 -37.74 -20.45
N GLY A 46 0.63 -38.22 -19.61
CA GLY A 46 0.40 -39.67 -19.46
C GLY A 46 1.09 -40.34 -18.28
N ASP A 47 1.90 -39.62 -17.50
CA ASP A 47 2.68 -40.22 -16.42
C ASP A 47 1.84 -40.76 -15.25
N TRP A 48 0.52 -40.56 -15.23
CA TRP A 48 -0.37 -41.32 -14.33
C TRP A 48 -0.27 -42.84 -14.52
N ARG A 49 0.17 -43.30 -15.69
CA ARG A 49 0.39 -44.74 -15.97
C ARG A 49 1.54 -45.33 -15.15
N LYS A 50 2.48 -44.51 -14.70
CA LYS A 50 3.60 -44.96 -13.85
C LYS A 50 3.14 -45.43 -12.47
N ARG A 51 1.90 -45.13 -12.07
CA ARG A 51 1.28 -45.73 -10.88
C ARG A 51 1.30 -47.26 -10.90
N LEU A 52 1.37 -47.88 -12.07
CA LEU A 52 1.43 -49.33 -12.24
C LEU A 52 2.82 -49.91 -11.91
N GLU A 53 3.87 -49.09 -11.83
CA GLU A 53 5.22 -49.56 -11.51
C GLU A 53 5.36 -49.92 -10.03
N GLU A 54 4.73 -49.15 -9.15
CA GLU A 54 4.81 -49.31 -7.69
C GLU A 54 3.45 -49.59 -7.02
N GLY A 55 2.35 -49.47 -7.76
CA GLY A 55 0.97 -49.68 -7.30
C GLY A 55 0.20 -50.70 -8.15
N SER A 56 -1.07 -50.41 -8.42
CA SER A 56 -2.00 -51.25 -9.20
C SER A 56 -2.92 -50.40 -10.09
N GLU A 57 -3.74 -51.07 -10.91
CA GLU A 57 -4.78 -50.39 -11.71
C GLU A 57 -5.75 -49.59 -10.83
N ASP A 58 -6.04 -50.08 -9.62
CA ASP A 58 -6.91 -49.47 -8.61
C ASP A 58 -6.28 -48.30 -7.86
N THR A 59 -4.97 -48.06 -8.03
CA THR A 59 -4.31 -46.92 -7.39
C THR A 59 -4.85 -45.63 -8.00
N PRO A 60 -5.49 -44.73 -7.23
CA PRO A 60 -6.00 -43.47 -7.78
C PRO A 60 -4.83 -42.54 -8.13
N PHE A 61 -5.04 -41.57 -9.00
CA PHE A 61 -3.98 -40.65 -9.41
C PHE A 61 -4.42 -39.19 -9.39
N PHE A 62 -3.45 -38.31 -9.16
CA PHE A 62 -3.56 -36.88 -9.40
C PHE A 62 -2.45 -36.47 -10.37
N HIS A 63 -2.86 -36.03 -11.57
CA HIS A 63 -1.94 -35.64 -12.63
C HIS A 63 -2.09 -34.16 -12.96
N CYS A 64 -1.07 -33.37 -12.63
CA CYS A 64 -0.95 -31.98 -13.02
C CYS A 64 -0.08 -31.87 -14.27
N PHE A 65 -0.65 -31.45 -15.39
CA PHE A 65 0.09 -31.18 -16.63
C PHE A 65 0.02 -29.70 -16.97
N THR A 66 1.19 -29.04 -16.96
CA THR A 66 1.29 -27.62 -17.30
C THR A 66 1.79 -27.44 -18.74
N SER A 67 0.88 -27.05 -19.64
CA SER A 67 1.26 -26.68 -21.02
C SER A 67 2.01 -25.34 -21.04
N THR A 68 3.11 -25.27 -21.79
CA THR A 68 3.83 -24.01 -22.05
C THR A 68 3.51 -23.43 -23.42
N THR A 69 2.54 -23.99 -24.13
CA THR A 69 2.29 -23.70 -25.56
C THR A 69 1.77 -22.28 -25.80
N SER A 70 0.92 -21.76 -24.92
CA SER A 70 0.43 -20.36 -24.95
C SER A 70 1.25 -19.40 -24.10
N HIS A 71 2.40 -19.84 -23.56
CA HIS A 71 3.28 -18.99 -22.76
C HIS A 71 3.70 -17.74 -23.56
N GLU A 72 3.97 -16.62 -22.88
CA GLU A 72 4.21 -15.32 -23.53
C GLU A 72 5.36 -15.34 -24.55
N SER A 73 6.33 -16.25 -24.38
CA SER A 73 7.41 -16.50 -25.34
C SER A 73 6.91 -16.90 -26.73
N SER A 74 5.75 -17.53 -26.83
CA SER A 74 5.13 -17.91 -28.12
C SER A 74 4.71 -16.71 -28.98
N LEU A 75 4.61 -15.52 -28.37
CA LEU A 75 4.29 -14.25 -29.02
C LEU A 75 5.52 -13.33 -29.21
N GLN A 76 6.73 -13.78 -28.86
CA GLN A 76 7.97 -13.01 -28.99
C GLN A 76 8.64 -13.16 -30.37
N PHE A 77 7.89 -12.89 -31.45
CA PHE A 77 8.40 -12.90 -32.83
C PHE A 77 9.11 -11.59 -33.21
N GLN A 78 9.93 -11.61 -34.26
CA GLN A 78 10.61 -10.42 -34.76
C GLN A 78 9.65 -9.53 -35.55
N GLU A 79 9.92 -8.24 -35.62
CA GLU A 79 9.04 -7.27 -36.28
C GLU A 79 8.90 -7.52 -37.79
N GLY A 80 9.96 -8.02 -38.43
CA GLY A 80 9.90 -8.50 -39.83
C GLY A 80 9.18 -9.83 -40.04
N ASP A 81 8.81 -10.53 -38.96
CA ASP A 81 8.04 -11.78 -39.02
C ASP A 81 6.52 -11.52 -39.06
N VAL A 82 6.10 -10.30 -38.75
CA VAL A 82 4.70 -9.86 -38.83
C VAL A 82 4.24 -10.10 -40.27
N CYS A 83 3.18 -10.89 -40.42
CA CYS A 83 2.56 -11.24 -41.70
C CYS A 83 3.43 -12.03 -42.70
N THR A 84 4.68 -12.41 -42.35
CA THR A 84 5.52 -13.25 -43.22
C THR A 84 5.50 -14.73 -42.85
N ALA A 85 5.25 -15.08 -41.58
CA ALA A 85 5.23 -16.47 -41.12
C ALA A 85 3.85 -17.17 -41.24
N GLY A 86 2.80 -16.46 -41.66
CA GLY A 86 1.42 -16.96 -41.70
C GLY A 86 0.83 -17.27 -40.31
N THR A 87 -0.49 -17.16 -40.18
CA THR A 87 -1.28 -17.62 -39.01
C THR A 87 -2.40 -18.53 -39.51
N GLN A 88 -2.90 -19.44 -38.67
CA GLN A 88 -4.04 -20.29 -39.07
C GLN A 88 -5.34 -19.48 -39.03
N TYR A 89 -5.50 -18.63 -38.01
CA TYR A 89 -6.55 -17.61 -37.98
C TYR A 89 -6.18 -16.41 -38.84
N ASP A 90 -7.15 -15.88 -39.60
CA ASP A 90 -6.96 -14.63 -40.35
C ASP A 90 -6.86 -13.44 -39.38
N PRO A 91 -5.79 -12.63 -39.43
CA PRO A 91 -5.70 -11.38 -38.66
C PRO A 91 -6.89 -10.42 -38.89
N ALA A 92 -7.59 -10.50 -40.03
CA ALA A 92 -8.79 -9.71 -40.27
C ALA A 92 -9.98 -10.12 -39.39
N ASP A 93 -10.06 -11.40 -38.99
CA ASP A 93 -11.21 -11.97 -38.29
C ASP A 93 -11.08 -11.94 -36.75
N VAL A 94 -9.94 -11.46 -36.24
CA VAL A 94 -9.70 -11.39 -34.79
C VAL A 94 -10.49 -10.26 -34.13
N VAL A 95 -11.02 -10.55 -32.94
CA VAL A 95 -11.69 -9.55 -32.11
C VAL A 95 -10.68 -8.98 -31.12
N LEU A 96 -10.20 -7.77 -31.42
CA LEU A 96 -9.35 -7.01 -30.51
C LEU A 96 -10.15 -6.56 -29.29
N ARG A 97 -9.48 -6.53 -28.13
CA ARG A 97 -10.06 -5.89 -26.94
C ARG A 97 -10.17 -4.37 -27.18
N PRO A 98 -11.22 -3.70 -26.66
CA PRO A 98 -11.50 -2.28 -26.95
C PRO A 98 -10.40 -1.29 -26.58
N TYR A 99 -9.40 -1.72 -25.81
CA TYR A 99 -8.30 -0.88 -25.34
C TYR A 99 -6.96 -1.20 -26.03
N HIS A 100 -6.95 -2.11 -27.01
CA HIS A 100 -5.78 -2.41 -27.83
C HIS A 100 -5.85 -1.64 -29.15
N PRO A 101 -4.73 -1.06 -29.63
CA PRO A 101 -4.66 -0.44 -30.95
C PRO A 101 -5.05 -1.43 -32.06
N ASP A 102 -5.79 -0.95 -33.05
CA ASP A 102 -6.14 -1.71 -34.24
C ASP A 102 -5.06 -1.58 -35.32
N THR A 103 -3.93 -2.25 -35.09
CA THR A 103 -2.79 -2.29 -36.02
C THR A 103 -2.60 -3.69 -36.59
N GLU A 104 -1.88 -3.78 -37.70
CA GLU A 104 -1.46 -5.05 -38.29
C GLU A 104 -0.70 -5.93 -37.28
N THR A 105 0.19 -5.34 -36.49
CA THR A 105 0.93 -6.05 -35.43
C THR A 105 0.01 -6.60 -34.36
N PHE A 106 -0.98 -5.82 -33.88
CA PHE A 106 -1.94 -6.30 -32.87
C PHE A 106 -2.83 -7.40 -33.44
N ARG A 107 -3.36 -7.23 -34.65
CA ARG A 107 -4.17 -8.25 -35.31
C ARG A 107 -3.41 -9.56 -35.50
N TYR A 108 -2.19 -9.49 -36.02
CA TYR A 108 -1.31 -10.65 -36.16
C TYR A 108 -1.00 -11.30 -34.80
N THR A 109 -0.72 -10.50 -33.77
CA THR A 109 -0.47 -11.00 -32.40
C THR A 109 -1.68 -11.76 -31.85
N TYR A 110 -2.89 -11.27 -32.05
CA TYR A 110 -4.12 -11.97 -31.65
C TYR A 110 -4.32 -13.26 -32.43
N ALA A 111 -4.15 -13.23 -33.76
CA ALA A 111 -4.29 -14.42 -34.59
C ALA A 111 -3.32 -15.51 -34.15
N ARG A 112 -2.06 -15.15 -33.92
CA ARG A 112 -1.05 -16.07 -33.39
C ARG A 112 -1.38 -16.55 -31.98
N HIS A 113 -1.97 -15.71 -31.13
CA HIS A 113 -2.43 -16.14 -29.80
C HIS A 113 -3.56 -17.18 -29.92
N TYR A 114 -4.52 -16.98 -30.84
CA TYR A 114 -5.59 -17.92 -31.11
C TYR A 114 -5.06 -19.24 -31.68
N ASP A 115 -4.05 -19.21 -32.55
CA ASP A 115 -3.36 -20.43 -33.01
C ASP A 115 -2.80 -21.21 -31.81
N ARG A 116 -2.15 -20.54 -30.85
CA ARG A 116 -1.62 -21.21 -29.64
C ARG A 116 -2.71 -21.76 -28.72
N ILE A 117 -3.86 -21.10 -28.64
CA ILE A 117 -5.03 -21.61 -27.91
C ILE A 117 -5.55 -22.89 -28.59
N ALA A 118 -5.66 -22.90 -29.92
CA ALA A 118 -6.02 -24.10 -30.67
C ALA A 118 -4.99 -25.23 -30.51
N ASP A 119 -3.70 -24.90 -30.38
CA ASP A 119 -2.66 -25.90 -30.08
C ASP A 119 -2.85 -26.54 -28.69
N ILE A 120 -3.25 -25.76 -27.68
CA ILE A 120 -3.60 -26.26 -26.34
C ILE A 120 -4.86 -27.12 -26.37
N ASP A 121 -5.88 -26.72 -27.13
CA ASP A 121 -7.10 -27.53 -27.30
C ASP A 121 -6.76 -28.92 -27.87
N ARG A 122 -5.86 -28.99 -28.86
CA ARG A 122 -5.35 -30.26 -29.39
C ARG A 122 -4.51 -31.05 -28.38
N GLU A 123 -3.82 -30.38 -27.45
CA GLU A 123 -3.12 -31.05 -26.34
C GLU A 123 -4.10 -31.69 -25.36
N LEU A 124 -5.15 -30.97 -24.98
CA LEU A 124 -6.22 -31.51 -24.14
C LEU A 124 -6.91 -32.70 -24.81
N GLY A 125 -7.21 -32.61 -26.11
CA GLY A 125 -7.77 -33.72 -26.88
C GLY A 125 -6.89 -34.97 -26.88
N ARG A 126 -5.56 -34.83 -26.93
CA ARG A 126 -4.64 -35.98 -26.80
C ARG A 126 -4.69 -36.60 -25.40
N MET A 127 -4.75 -35.78 -24.35
CA MET A 127 -4.87 -36.27 -22.98
C MET A 127 -6.18 -37.03 -22.75
N ILE A 128 -7.29 -36.51 -23.27
CA ILE A 128 -8.60 -37.19 -23.23
C ILE A 128 -8.53 -38.52 -23.95
N ALA A 129 -7.98 -38.56 -25.18
CA ALA A 129 -7.83 -39.81 -25.93
C ALA A 129 -6.98 -40.85 -25.18
N MET A 130 -5.95 -40.42 -24.46
CA MET A 130 -5.13 -41.30 -23.62
C MET A 130 -5.93 -41.87 -22.43
N LEU A 131 -6.80 -41.07 -21.80
CA LEU A 131 -7.69 -41.53 -20.73
C LEU A 131 -8.77 -42.49 -21.27
N GLU A 132 -9.29 -42.25 -22.46
CA GLU A 132 -10.22 -43.17 -23.14
C GLU A 132 -9.56 -44.50 -23.48
N GLU A 133 -8.34 -44.47 -24.03
CA GLU A 133 -7.53 -45.67 -24.32
C GLU A 133 -7.27 -46.50 -23.06
N ASP A 134 -7.02 -45.83 -21.94
CA ASP A 134 -6.82 -46.48 -20.64
C ASP A 134 -8.13 -46.92 -19.96
N GLY A 135 -9.30 -46.55 -20.50
CA GLY A 135 -10.60 -46.80 -19.86
C GLY A 135 -10.84 -46.01 -18.57
N LEU A 136 -10.14 -44.88 -18.39
CA LEU A 136 -10.13 -44.07 -17.17
C LEU A 136 -10.99 -42.80 -17.27
N LEU A 137 -11.48 -42.43 -18.46
CA LEU A 137 -12.20 -41.17 -18.66
C LEU A 137 -13.45 -41.05 -17.76
N ASP A 138 -14.25 -42.12 -17.67
CA ASP A 138 -15.48 -42.17 -16.86
C ASP A 138 -15.22 -42.18 -15.34
N ASP A 139 -13.96 -42.16 -14.92
CA ASP A 139 -13.55 -42.12 -13.51
C ASP A 139 -12.59 -40.95 -13.20
N THR A 140 -12.36 -40.04 -14.16
CA THR A 140 -11.38 -38.97 -14.03
C THR A 140 -12.02 -37.58 -14.14
N PHE A 141 -11.91 -36.79 -13.08
CA PHE A 141 -12.18 -35.35 -13.17
C PHE A 141 -11.06 -34.65 -13.95
N ILE A 142 -11.42 -33.80 -14.91
CA ILE A 142 -10.45 -33.00 -15.67
C ILE A 142 -10.71 -31.52 -15.40
N PHE A 143 -9.73 -30.86 -14.78
CA PHE A 143 -9.75 -29.41 -14.54
C PHE A 143 -8.88 -28.73 -15.60
N PHE A 144 -9.52 -27.94 -16.47
CA PHE A 144 -8.83 -27.12 -17.47
C PHE A 144 -8.89 -25.65 -17.07
N MET A 145 -7.72 -25.06 -16.83
CA MET A 145 -7.61 -23.69 -16.34
C MET A 145 -6.30 -23.02 -16.74
N GLY A 146 -6.30 -21.67 -16.74
CA GLY A 146 -5.08 -20.88 -16.82
C GLY A 146 -4.50 -20.60 -15.42
N ASP A 147 -3.20 -20.41 -15.31
CA ASP A 147 -2.51 -19.99 -14.07
C ASP A 147 -2.67 -18.48 -13.78
N ASN A 148 -2.76 -17.69 -14.85
CA ASN A 148 -3.10 -16.28 -14.84
C ASN A 148 -3.89 -15.94 -16.11
N GLY A 149 -4.22 -14.65 -16.29
CA GLY A 149 -4.79 -14.14 -17.54
C GLY A 149 -3.91 -14.40 -18.78
N GLY A 150 -4.32 -13.88 -19.94
CA GLY A 150 -3.60 -14.14 -21.20
C GLY A 150 -2.16 -13.62 -21.25
N CYS A 151 -1.54 -13.70 -22.42
CA CYS A 151 -0.18 -13.19 -22.67
C CYS A 151 -0.17 -11.92 -23.55
N LEU A 152 -1.33 -11.29 -23.71
CA LEU A 152 -1.46 -10.02 -24.40
C LEU A 152 -1.20 -8.84 -23.44
N PRO A 153 -0.87 -7.65 -23.94
CA PRO A 153 -0.65 -6.54 -23.03
C PRO A 153 -1.90 -6.21 -22.16
N PHE A 154 -1.67 -5.67 -20.96
CA PHE A 154 -2.66 -5.50 -19.87
C PHE A 154 -3.27 -6.78 -19.26
N SER A 155 -2.81 -7.99 -19.62
CA SER A 155 -3.25 -9.25 -18.99
C SER A 155 -2.26 -9.76 -17.92
N LYS A 156 -1.37 -10.70 -18.24
CA LYS A 156 -0.38 -11.25 -17.29
C LYS A 156 0.39 -10.15 -16.54
N GLY A 157 0.48 -10.27 -15.21
CA GLY A 157 1.16 -9.32 -14.32
C GLY A 157 0.34 -8.08 -13.95
N TYR A 158 -0.92 -7.98 -14.39
CA TYR A 158 -1.84 -6.92 -13.99
C TYR A 158 -2.97 -7.47 -13.13
N THR A 159 -3.38 -6.74 -12.10
CA THR A 159 -4.49 -7.13 -11.21
C THR A 159 -5.87 -6.69 -11.75
N GLY A 160 -5.98 -6.42 -13.06
CA GLY A 160 -7.25 -6.17 -13.75
C GLY A 160 -7.97 -7.47 -14.11
N GLU A 161 -9.20 -7.39 -14.64
CA GLU A 161 -9.95 -8.59 -15.04
C GLU A 161 -9.25 -9.41 -16.11
N ALA A 162 -8.58 -8.76 -17.06
CA ALA A 162 -7.83 -9.45 -18.09
C ALA A 162 -6.64 -10.28 -17.55
N GLY A 163 -6.14 -9.93 -16.36
CA GLY A 163 -5.02 -10.63 -15.71
C GLY A 163 -5.44 -11.63 -14.64
N LEU A 164 -6.62 -11.47 -14.03
CA LEU A 164 -7.09 -12.29 -12.91
C LEU A 164 -8.25 -13.23 -13.24
N ASN A 165 -9.08 -12.91 -14.23
CA ASN A 165 -10.22 -13.75 -14.60
C ASN A 165 -9.77 -14.80 -15.62
N VAL A 166 -9.56 -16.02 -15.14
CA VAL A 166 -9.07 -17.16 -15.92
C VAL A 166 -10.22 -18.11 -16.28
N PRO A 167 -10.13 -18.85 -17.38
CA PRO A 167 -11.04 -19.96 -17.61
C PRO A 167 -10.85 -21.02 -16.52
N LEU A 168 -11.95 -21.57 -16.02
CA LEU A 168 -12.00 -22.81 -15.25
C LEU A 168 -13.14 -23.64 -15.83
N VAL A 169 -12.77 -24.72 -16.53
CA VAL A 169 -13.71 -25.70 -17.08
C VAL A 169 -13.43 -27.03 -16.40
N VAL A 170 -14.47 -27.62 -15.83
CA VAL A 170 -14.36 -28.93 -15.16
C VAL A 170 -15.17 -29.94 -15.94
N TYR A 171 -14.49 -30.94 -16.51
CA TYR A 171 -15.16 -32.16 -16.93
C TYR A 171 -15.37 -33.02 -15.69
N VAL A 172 -16.63 -33.25 -15.38
CA VAL A 172 -17.03 -34.22 -14.36
C VAL A 172 -17.23 -35.54 -15.09
N PRO A 173 -16.72 -36.67 -14.57
CA PRO A 173 -16.96 -37.98 -15.15
C PRO A 173 -18.33 -38.54 -14.76
N GLU A 174 -18.89 -39.42 -15.59
CA GLU A 174 -20.26 -39.94 -15.40
C GLU A 174 -20.43 -40.66 -14.04
N ASN A 175 -19.41 -41.42 -13.60
CA ASN A 175 -19.46 -42.15 -12.33
C ASN A 175 -19.56 -41.25 -11.10
N TRP A 176 -19.18 -39.98 -11.23
CA TRP A 176 -19.10 -39.02 -10.12
C TRP A 176 -19.94 -37.76 -10.36
N LYS A 177 -20.91 -37.81 -11.28
CA LYS A 177 -21.78 -36.67 -11.60
C LYS A 177 -22.53 -36.09 -10.39
N ASP A 178 -22.82 -36.91 -9.38
CA ASP A 178 -23.52 -36.49 -8.17
C ASP A 178 -22.67 -35.60 -7.25
N LEU A 179 -21.34 -35.56 -7.47
CA LEU A 179 -20.42 -34.64 -6.79
C LEU A 179 -20.37 -33.25 -7.45
N ALA A 180 -20.99 -33.08 -8.62
CA ALA A 180 -21.07 -31.79 -9.29
C ALA A 180 -22.23 -30.95 -8.75
N PRO A 181 -21.98 -29.70 -8.32
CA PRO A 181 -23.06 -28.83 -7.88
C PRO A 181 -23.90 -28.27 -9.04
N PHE A 182 -23.35 -28.26 -10.25
CA PHE A 182 -23.97 -27.68 -11.45
C PHE A 182 -24.16 -28.73 -12.54
N SER A 183 -25.12 -28.48 -13.44
CA SER A 183 -25.39 -29.38 -14.57
C SER A 183 -24.34 -29.23 -15.68
N TYR A 184 -24.16 -30.25 -16.51
CA TYR A 184 -23.32 -30.12 -17.71
C TYR A 184 -23.78 -28.95 -18.60
N GLY A 185 -22.81 -28.16 -19.05
CA GLY A 185 -23.05 -26.96 -19.86
C GLY A 185 -23.54 -25.74 -19.07
N GLU A 186 -23.77 -25.87 -17.77
CA GLU A 186 -24.15 -24.75 -16.92
C GLU A 186 -22.94 -23.88 -16.54
N ARG A 187 -23.14 -22.55 -16.51
CA ARG A 187 -22.17 -21.62 -15.94
C ARG A 187 -22.53 -21.34 -14.48
N ALA A 188 -21.59 -21.59 -13.56
CA ALA A 188 -21.79 -21.53 -12.11
C ALA A 188 -22.35 -20.19 -11.58
N GLY A 189 -22.08 -19.07 -12.26
CA GLY A 189 -22.62 -17.75 -11.91
C GLY A 189 -22.12 -17.20 -10.57
N CYS A 190 -21.06 -17.78 -10.01
CA CYS A 190 -20.42 -17.39 -8.75
C CYS A 190 -18.92 -17.16 -8.95
N PHE A 191 -18.26 -16.60 -7.93
CA PHE A 191 -16.80 -16.56 -7.89
C PHE A 191 -16.22 -17.87 -7.35
N VAL A 192 -15.07 -18.25 -7.92
CA VAL A 192 -14.19 -19.32 -7.47
C VAL A 192 -12.78 -18.74 -7.43
N ASP A 193 -12.06 -18.99 -6.34
CA ASP A 193 -10.67 -18.59 -6.16
C ASP A 193 -9.72 -19.77 -6.44
N PHE A 194 -8.46 -19.50 -6.80
CA PHE A 194 -7.43 -20.53 -6.85
C PHE A 194 -7.21 -21.20 -5.49
N LEU A 195 -7.42 -20.46 -4.38
CA LEU A 195 -7.35 -21.01 -3.03
C LEU A 195 -8.38 -22.13 -2.80
N ASP A 196 -9.48 -22.13 -3.55
CA ASP A 196 -10.54 -23.14 -3.46
C ASP A 196 -10.16 -24.47 -4.14
N LEU A 197 -9.15 -24.48 -5.03
CA LEU A 197 -8.79 -25.68 -5.81
C LEU A 197 -8.25 -26.82 -4.94
N ALA A 198 -7.32 -26.53 -4.03
CA ALA A 198 -6.76 -27.56 -3.15
C ALA A 198 -7.82 -28.19 -2.22
N PRO A 199 -8.65 -27.41 -1.49
CA PRO A 199 -9.78 -27.94 -0.74
C PRO A 199 -10.74 -28.76 -1.59
N THR A 200 -11.02 -28.32 -2.83
CA THR A 200 -11.89 -29.06 -3.75
C THR A 200 -11.33 -30.43 -4.10
N LEU A 201 -10.06 -30.52 -4.49
CA LEU A 201 -9.41 -31.79 -4.85
C LEU A 201 -9.34 -32.75 -3.65
N LEU A 202 -9.03 -32.24 -2.45
CA LEU A 202 -9.01 -33.06 -1.22
C LEU A 202 -10.42 -33.56 -0.87
N ASN A 203 -11.44 -32.71 -0.98
CA ASN A 203 -12.82 -33.10 -0.70
C ASN A 203 -13.33 -34.16 -1.68
N LEU A 204 -13.01 -34.05 -2.98
CA LEU A 204 -13.32 -35.08 -3.98
C LEU A 204 -12.61 -36.41 -3.69
N ALA A 205 -11.38 -36.36 -3.17
CA ALA A 205 -10.62 -37.53 -2.75
C ALA A 205 -11.07 -38.11 -1.40
N GLY A 206 -12.05 -37.50 -0.72
CA GLY A 206 -12.51 -37.92 0.61
C GLY A 206 -11.49 -37.67 1.73
N VAL A 207 -10.57 -36.73 1.53
CA VAL A 207 -9.53 -36.37 2.50
C VAL A 207 -10.02 -35.23 3.40
N ASP A 208 -9.80 -35.37 4.71
CA ASP A 208 -10.10 -34.32 5.69
C ASP A 208 -9.30 -33.05 5.38
N LEU A 209 -9.98 -31.90 5.37
CA LEU A 209 -9.36 -30.63 5.02
C LEU A 209 -8.45 -30.13 6.16
N PRO A 210 -7.16 -29.85 5.88
CA PRO A 210 -6.29 -29.21 6.85
C PRO A 210 -6.83 -27.85 7.29
N ALA A 211 -6.81 -27.57 8.59
CA ALA A 211 -7.39 -26.35 9.17
C ALA A 211 -6.73 -25.03 8.72
N HIS A 212 -5.56 -25.09 8.10
CA HIS A 212 -4.81 -23.92 7.61
C HIS A 212 -5.12 -23.55 6.15
N LEU A 213 -6.01 -24.28 5.46
CA LEU A 213 -6.42 -23.91 4.11
C LEU A 213 -7.44 -22.76 4.17
N ASP A 214 -7.13 -21.66 3.50
CA ASP A 214 -7.99 -20.46 3.46
C ASP A 214 -9.18 -20.58 2.50
N GLY A 215 -9.10 -21.48 1.51
CA GLY A 215 -10.15 -21.70 0.52
C GLY A 215 -11.20 -22.72 0.95
N GLU A 216 -12.28 -22.80 0.17
CA GLU A 216 -13.40 -23.71 0.42
C GLU A 216 -13.73 -24.54 -0.82
N PRO A 217 -14.13 -25.82 -0.68
CA PRO A 217 -14.50 -26.64 -1.82
C PRO A 217 -15.62 -26.02 -2.67
N PHE A 218 -15.46 -26.00 -3.99
CA PHE A 218 -16.49 -25.57 -4.93
C PHE A 218 -17.21 -26.75 -5.62
N MET A 219 -16.87 -27.98 -5.28
CA MET A 219 -17.58 -29.22 -5.66
C MET A 219 -17.18 -30.36 -4.71
N GLY A 220 -17.90 -31.47 -4.76
CA GLY A 220 -17.70 -32.61 -3.88
C GLY A 220 -18.75 -32.74 -2.76
N THR A 221 -18.46 -33.61 -1.80
CA THR A 221 -19.39 -33.97 -0.74
C THR A 221 -19.74 -32.76 0.13
N GLY A 222 -21.05 -32.48 0.26
CA GLY A 222 -21.56 -31.38 1.09
C GLY A 222 -21.54 -30.01 0.41
N VAL A 223 -21.13 -29.93 -0.86
CA VAL A 223 -21.14 -28.67 -1.63
C VAL A 223 -22.46 -28.53 -2.38
N SER A 224 -23.14 -27.39 -2.23
CA SER A 224 -24.41 -27.12 -2.92
C SER A 224 -24.29 -25.91 -3.84
N ALA A 225 -24.88 -25.98 -5.04
CA ALA A 225 -24.97 -24.82 -5.95
C ALA A 225 -25.69 -23.62 -5.32
N ARG A 226 -26.62 -23.86 -4.38
CA ARG A 226 -27.30 -22.80 -3.65
C ARG A 226 -26.32 -21.97 -2.83
N ASP A 227 -25.36 -22.61 -2.17
CA ASP A 227 -24.38 -21.91 -1.33
C ASP A 227 -23.29 -21.26 -2.17
N LEU A 228 -22.83 -21.93 -3.23
CA LEU A 228 -21.86 -21.35 -4.16
C LEU A 228 -22.37 -20.07 -4.82
N ARG A 229 -23.64 -20.03 -5.25
CA ARG A 229 -24.24 -18.81 -5.83
C ARG A 229 -24.32 -17.62 -4.86
N LYS A 230 -24.07 -17.82 -3.56
CA LYS A 230 -23.94 -16.71 -2.59
C LYS A 230 -22.52 -16.11 -2.58
N LYS A 231 -21.52 -16.81 -3.12
CA LYS A 231 -20.15 -16.31 -3.27
C LYS A 231 -20.10 -15.24 -4.36
N ASP A 232 -20.38 -14.01 -3.95
CA ASP A 232 -20.38 -12.82 -4.80
C ASP A 232 -19.18 -11.89 -4.50
N GLU A 233 -18.16 -12.39 -3.81
CA GLU A 233 -16.95 -11.63 -3.48
C GLU A 233 -15.68 -12.47 -3.68
N VAL A 234 -14.60 -11.84 -4.15
CA VAL A 234 -13.28 -12.45 -4.28
C VAL A 234 -12.18 -11.43 -4.00
N TYR A 235 -11.09 -11.90 -3.38
CA TYR A 235 -9.92 -11.10 -3.02
C TYR A 235 -8.73 -11.56 -3.83
N CYS A 236 -7.97 -10.62 -4.39
CA CYS A 236 -6.76 -10.96 -5.15
C CYS A 236 -5.64 -9.99 -4.83
N TYR A 237 -4.41 -10.39 -5.13
CA TYR A 237 -3.25 -9.54 -4.89
C TYR A 237 -2.14 -9.80 -5.91
N GLY A 238 -1.20 -8.87 -5.99
CA GLY A 238 0.02 -9.03 -6.77
C GLY A 238 1.14 -8.21 -6.15
N ASP A 239 2.16 -8.88 -5.61
CA ASP A 239 3.23 -8.21 -4.87
C ASP A 239 4.41 -7.82 -5.77
N ARG A 240 4.89 -8.78 -6.55
CA ARG A 240 6.05 -8.64 -7.43
C ARG A 240 5.83 -9.41 -8.73
N PHE A 241 6.21 -8.80 -9.84
CA PHE A 241 6.25 -9.45 -11.16
C PHE A 241 7.65 -9.26 -11.75
N ASP A 242 8.47 -10.32 -11.76
CA ASP A 242 9.89 -10.27 -12.12
C ASP A 242 10.66 -9.13 -11.42
N GLU A 243 11.16 -8.12 -12.13
CA GLU A 243 11.86 -6.96 -11.56
C GLU A 243 10.92 -5.89 -10.94
N LEU A 244 9.60 -6.03 -11.10
CA LEU A 244 8.59 -5.01 -10.77
C LEU A 244 7.96 -5.25 -9.39
N TYR A 245 8.13 -4.29 -8.46
CA TYR A 245 7.39 -4.26 -7.19
C TYR A 245 6.09 -3.48 -7.37
N ALA A 246 4.95 -4.14 -7.14
CA ALA A 246 3.62 -3.57 -7.38
C ALA A 246 2.80 -3.43 -6.08
N MET A 247 2.84 -4.42 -5.19
CA MET A 247 2.01 -4.51 -3.98
C MET A 247 0.58 -3.99 -4.22
N ASN A 248 -0.16 -4.72 -5.04
CA ASN A 248 -1.56 -4.45 -5.34
C ASN A 248 -2.45 -5.37 -4.51
N ARG A 249 -3.57 -4.83 -4.05
CA ARG A 249 -4.68 -5.59 -3.47
C ARG A 249 -5.95 -5.24 -4.24
N THR A 250 -6.77 -6.24 -4.51
CA THR A 250 -8.07 -6.03 -5.15
C THR A 250 -9.14 -6.82 -4.44
N VAL A 251 -10.32 -6.22 -4.34
CA VAL A 251 -11.55 -6.92 -3.97
C VAL A 251 -12.56 -6.71 -5.09
N ARG A 252 -13.22 -7.78 -5.49
CA ARG A 252 -14.33 -7.72 -6.44
C ARG A 252 -15.59 -8.20 -5.74
N LYS A 253 -16.68 -7.45 -5.87
CA LYS A 253 -18.01 -7.82 -5.42
C LYS A 253 -19.03 -7.62 -6.54
N GLY A 254 -19.59 -8.71 -7.06
CA GLY A 254 -20.41 -8.71 -8.27
C GLY A 254 -19.73 -8.01 -9.46
N ASN A 255 -20.31 -6.89 -9.89
CA ASN A 255 -19.78 -6.07 -10.99
C ASN A 255 -18.85 -4.94 -10.55
N PHE A 256 -18.60 -4.80 -9.25
CA PHE A 256 -17.73 -3.77 -8.70
C PHE A 256 -16.37 -4.35 -8.36
N LYS A 257 -15.31 -3.62 -8.70
CA LYS A 257 -13.95 -3.96 -8.31
C LYS A 257 -13.26 -2.74 -7.72
N TYR A 258 -12.67 -2.93 -6.55
CA TYR A 258 -11.77 -2.00 -5.93
C TYR A 258 -10.34 -2.51 -6.08
N SER A 259 -9.41 -1.62 -6.42
CA SER A 259 -7.99 -1.93 -6.52
C SER A 259 -7.20 -0.87 -5.78
N ARG A 260 -6.33 -1.29 -4.87
CA ARG A 260 -5.41 -0.45 -4.14
C ARG A 260 -3.98 -0.81 -4.54
N ASN A 261 -3.28 0.17 -5.10
CA ASN A 261 -1.84 0.09 -5.35
C ASN A 261 -1.11 0.76 -4.16
N PHE A 262 -0.28 0.01 -3.45
CA PHE A 262 0.50 0.54 -2.33
C PHE A 262 1.79 1.26 -2.77
N PHE A 263 2.19 1.09 -4.03
CA PHE A 263 3.25 1.85 -4.69
C PHE A 263 2.69 2.68 -5.85
N PRO A 264 1.80 3.66 -5.59
CA PRO A 264 1.18 4.44 -6.66
C PRO A 264 2.19 5.27 -7.46
N HIS A 265 3.37 5.56 -6.91
CA HIS A 265 4.46 6.26 -7.61
C HIS A 265 5.24 5.35 -8.59
N HIS A 266 5.11 4.02 -8.48
CA HIS A 266 5.60 3.10 -9.50
C HIS A 266 4.56 3.01 -10.61
N SER A 267 4.97 3.28 -11.85
CA SER A 267 4.07 3.12 -12.99
C SER A 267 3.63 1.66 -13.10
N LYS A 268 2.32 1.39 -13.23
CA LYS A 268 1.81 0.03 -13.42
C LYS A 268 2.39 -0.65 -14.68
N SER A 269 2.92 0.16 -15.59
CA SER A 269 3.60 -0.28 -16.81
C SER A 269 5.11 -0.05 -16.75
N LEU A 270 5.76 -0.53 -15.69
CA LEU A 270 7.21 -0.62 -15.69
C LEU A 270 7.66 -1.66 -16.72
N PHE A 271 8.71 -1.31 -17.45
CA PHE A 271 9.36 -2.14 -18.45
C PHE A 271 9.88 -3.42 -17.79
N CYS A 272 9.20 -4.54 -18.01
CA CYS A 272 9.78 -5.86 -17.78
C CYS A 272 10.47 -6.30 -19.08
N SER A 273 11.79 -6.51 -19.01
CA SER A 273 12.60 -6.76 -20.21
C SER A 273 12.11 -7.97 -21.04
N TYR A 274 11.50 -8.95 -20.38
CA TYR A 274 11.00 -10.16 -21.01
C TYR A 274 9.76 -9.93 -21.88
N ARG A 275 8.73 -9.25 -21.37
CA ARG A 275 7.50 -8.97 -22.15
C ARG A 275 7.72 -8.05 -23.34
N TYR A 276 8.67 -7.12 -23.25
CA TYR A 276 9.01 -6.21 -24.35
C TYR A 276 9.74 -6.91 -25.52
N ARG A 277 10.00 -8.22 -25.41
CA ARG A 277 10.37 -9.06 -26.56
C ARG A 277 9.19 -9.37 -27.48
N GLN A 278 7.94 -9.16 -27.05
CA GLN A 278 6.76 -9.23 -27.92
C GLN A 278 6.59 -7.93 -28.73
N ALA A 279 6.34 -8.05 -30.03
CA ALA A 279 6.21 -6.91 -30.93
C ALA A 279 5.08 -5.95 -30.53
N ALA A 280 3.90 -6.46 -30.17
CA ALA A 280 2.77 -5.65 -29.72
C ALA A 280 3.09 -4.76 -28.50
N PHE A 281 3.89 -5.22 -27.54
CA PHE A 281 4.33 -4.37 -26.41
C PHE A 281 5.27 -3.24 -26.85
N ARG A 282 6.15 -3.49 -27.84
CA ARG A 282 7.04 -2.48 -28.39
C ARG A 282 6.28 -1.46 -29.22
N GLU A 283 5.42 -1.93 -30.12
CA GLU A 283 4.59 -1.07 -30.96
C GLU A 283 3.70 -0.20 -30.09
N TRP A 284 3.00 -0.76 -29.09
CA TRP A 284 2.19 0.02 -28.15
C TRP A 284 3.00 1.14 -27.49
N LYS A 285 4.25 0.87 -27.08
CA LYS A 285 5.10 1.89 -26.44
C LYS A 285 5.49 3.04 -27.38
N GLU A 286 5.69 2.75 -28.66
CA GLU A 286 6.20 3.71 -29.65
C GLU A 286 5.09 4.39 -30.48
N LEU A 287 3.89 3.82 -30.53
CA LEU A 287 2.77 4.41 -31.25
C LEU A 287 2.46 5.83 -30.72
N PRO A 288 2.17 6.79 -31.61
CA PRO A 288 1.69 8.12 -31.23
C PRO A 288 0.23 8.03 -30.80
N LEU A 289 -0.09 7.11 -29.88
CA LEU A 289 -1.44 6.76 -29.47
C LEU A 289 -2.21 7.93 -28.84
N LEU A 290 -1.57 9.06 -28.58
CA LEU A 290 -2.29 10.29 -28.24
C LEU A 290 -3.14 10.82 -29.41
N GLU A 291 -2.88 10.35 -30.63
CA GLU A 291 -3.53 10.74 -31.89
C GLU A 291 -4.40 9.60 -32.50
N ASP A 292 -4.53 8.46 -31.81
CA ASP A 292 -5.35 7.32 -32.26
C ASP A 292 -6.83 7.75 -32.46
N GLU A 293 -7.56 7.18 -33.42
CA GLU A 293 -8.97 7.54 -33.64
C GLU A 293 -9.86 7.07 -32.48
N ASP A 294 -9.51 5.98 -31.80
CA ASP A 294 -10.28 5.44 -30.69
C ASP A 294 -10.00 6.21 -29.37
N PRO A 295 -11.04 6.80 -28.74
CA PRO A 295 -10.90 7.57 -27.50
C PRO A 295 -10.39 6.74 -26.31
N VAL A 296 -10.73 5.45 -26.22
CA VAL A 296 -10.25 4.56 -25.14
C VAL A 296 -8.77 4.27 -25.31
N VAL A 297 -8.31 4.07 -26.55
CA VAL A 297 -6.89 3.86 -26.87
C VAL A 297 -6.09 5.13 -26.54
N ARG A 298 -6.57 6.31 -26.95
CA ARG A 298 -5.96 7.59 -26.57
C ARG A 298 -5.89 7.80 -25.07
N MET A 299 -6.95 7.45 -24.34
CA MET A 299 -6.97 7.54 -22.88
C MET A 299 -5.92 6.63 -22.23
N GLN A 300 -5.83 5.38 -22.66
CA GLN A 300 -4.84 4.43 -22.13
C GLN A 300 -3.41 4.89 -22.41
N ALA A 301 -3.16 5.43 -23.60
CA ALA A 301 -1.88 5.99 -23.97
C ALA A 301 -1.53 7.26 -23.19
N ALA A 302 -2.50 8.16 -23.00
CA ALA A 302 -2.33 9.35 -22.17
C ALA A 302 -1.98 8.96 -20.73
N SER A 303 -2.71 7.98 -20.16
CA SER A 303 -2.42 7.44 -18.84
C SER A 303 -1.01 6.83 -18.78
N PHE A 304 -0.67 5.99 -19.74
CA PHE A 304 0.67 5.38 -19.84
C PHE A 304 1.78 6.44 -19.91
N LEU A 305 1.66 7.44 -20.78
CA LEU A 305 2.66 8.50 -20.94
C LEU A 305 2.71 9.44 -19.74
N ALA A 306 1.58 9.66 -19.06
CA ALA A 306 1.53 10.40 -17.81
C ALA A 306 2.31 9.69 -16.70
N MET A 307 2.08 8.39 -16.54
CA MET A 307 2.76 7.58 -15.52
C MET A 307 4.23 7.29 -15.85
N THR A 308 4.62 7.26 -17.13
CA THR A 308 6.00 6.90 -17.53
C THR A 308 6.90 8.08 -17.87
N LYS A 309 6.32 9.20 -18.33
CA LYS A 309 7.07 10.38 -18.79
C LYS A 309 6.62 11.68 -18.12
N GLY A 310 5.70 11.61 -17.14
CA GLY A 310 5.19 12.78 -16.42
C GLY A 310 4.39 13.75 -17.28
N LYS A 311 3.98 13.34 -18.50
CA LYS A 311 3.22 14.19 -19.42
C LYS A 311 1.80 14.40 -18.89
N ASN A 312 1.32 15.64 -18.85
CA ASN A 312 -0.05 15.92 -18.42
C ASN A 312 -1.06 15.22 -19.37
N PRO A 313 -1.87 14.24 -18.88
CA PRO A 313 -2.81 13.51 -19.72
C PRO A 313 -4.11 14.28 -19.97
N GLY A 314 -4.35 15.39 -19.23
CA GLY A 314 -5.60 16.13 -19.23
C GLY A 314 -6.16 16.50 -20.60
N PRO A 315 -5.38 17.11 -21.51
CA PRO A 315 -5.87 17.45 -22.85
C PRO A 315 -6.40 16.24 -23.63
N VAL A 316 -5.70 15.11 -23.53
CA VAL A 316 -6.04 13.90 -24.28
C VAL A 316 -7.22 13.19 -23.64
N LEU A 317 -7.31 13.13 -22.31
CA LEU A 317 -8.47 12.57 -21.61
C LEU A 317 -9.75 13.38 -21.90
N LYS A 318 -9.64 14.71 -21.96
CA LYS A 318 -10.78 15.58 -22.30
C LYS A 318 -11.25 15.37 -23.74
N SER A 319 -10.32 15.28 -24.70
CA SER A 319 -10.65 14.98 -26.11
C SER A 319 -11.27 13.58 -26.25
N ALA A 320 -10.63 12.58 -25.65
CA ALA A 320 -11.12 11.20 -25.64
C ALA A 320 -12.53 11.11 -25.04
N LEU A 321 -12.78 11.83 -23.94
CA LEU A 321 -14.09 11.82 -23.31
C LEU A 321 -15.17 12.47 -24.19
N ALA A 322 -14.84 13.57 -24.87
CA ALA A 322 -15.74 14.23 -25.81
C ALA A 322 -16.10 13.34 -27.01
N GLU A 323 -15.17 12.47 -27.41
CA GLU A 323 -15.30 11.57 -28.56
C GLU A 323 -15.75 10.14 -28.18
N ALA A 324 -16.04 9.89 -26.90
CA ALA A 324 -16.43 8.56 -26.42
C ALA A 324 -17.70 8.03 -27.12
N ALA A 325 -17.55 6.93 -27.87
CA ALA A 325 -18.62 6.37 -28.70
C ALA A 325 -19.80 5.78 -27.90
N ASN A 326 -19.61 5.44 -26.63
CA ASN A 326 -20.65 4.86 -25.78
C ASN A 326 -20.39 5.12 -24.28
N GLN A 327 -21.39 4.79 -23.45
CA GLN A 327 -21.34 5.02 -22.00
C GLN A 327 -20.20 4.28 -21.30
N SER A 328 -19.89 3.05 -21.73
CA SER A 328 -18.81 2.25 -21.13
C SER A 328 -17.45 2.89 -21.38
N ALA A 329 -17.21 3.37 -22.60
CA ALA A 329 -16.00 4.11 -22.95
C ALA A 329 -15.88 5.41 -22.12
N ALA A 330 -16.96 6.20 -22.03
CA ALA A 330 -16.98 7.42 -21.22
C ALA A 330 -16.68 7.13 -19.73
N LEU A 331 -17.26 6.07 -19.17
CA LEU A 331 -17.02 5.68 -17.78
C LEU A 331 -15.58 5.20 -17.55
N MET A 332 -15.00 4.45 -18.49
CA MET A 332 -13.59 4.05 -18.43
C MET A 332 -12.67 5.28 -18.41
N ILE A 333 -12.95 6.28 -19.26
CA ILE A 333 -12.15 7.50 -19.34
C ILE A 333 -12.28 8.34 -18.06
N LEU A 334 -13.49 8.45 -17.50
CA LEU A 334 -13.74 9.13 -16.23
C LEU A 334 -13.07 8.41 -15.04
N ASN A 335 -13.09 7.08 -15.01
CA ASN A 335 -12.37 6.30 -13.99
C ASN A 335 -10.86 6.53 -14.08
N GLU A 336 -10.31 6.54 -15.29
CA GLU A 336 -8.88 6.79 -15.49
C GLU A 336 -8.50 8.22 -15.09
N ALA A 337 -9.33 9.21 -15.43
CA ALA A 337 -9.15 10.60 -15.00
C ALA A 337 -9.17 10.72 -13.46
N ALA A 338 -10.09 10.04 -12.77
CA ALA A 338 -10.12 10.01 -11.31
C ALA A 338 -8.85 9.37 -10.71
N PHE A 339 -8.42 8.22 -11.26
CA PHE A 339 -7.17 7.56 -10.86
C PHE A 339 -5.95 8.48 -11.06
N LEU A 340 -5.84 9.14 -12.21
CA LEU A 340 -4.73 10.04 -12.52
C LEU A 340 -4.78 11.33 -11.69
N HIS A 341 -5.96 11.76 -11.24
CA HIS A 341 -6.11 12.89 -10.32
C HIS A 341 -5.55 12.57 -8.94
N GLU A 342 -5.79 11.35 -8.44
CA GLU A 342 -5.13 10.86 -7.22
C GLU A 342 -3.62 10.69 -7.41
N TYR A 343 -3.20 10.19 -8.58
CA TYR A 343 -1.78 10.00 -8.91
C TYR A 343 -1.01 11.31 -8.94
N ASN A 344 -1.55 12.35 -9.58
CA ASN A 344 -0.96 13.67 -9.62
C ASN A 344 -2.05 14.76 -9.66
N PRO A 345 -2.41 15.35 -8.51
CA PRO A 345 -3.48 16.33 -8.42
C PRO A 345 -3.14 17.67 -9.08
N ALA A 346 -1.89 17.88 -9.52
CA ALA A 346 -1.50 19.08 -10.27
C ALA A 346 -1.93 19.02 -11.75
N TRP A 347 -2.29 17.85 -12.28
CA TRP A 347 -2.81 17.74 -13.64
C TRP A 347 -4.25 18.23 -13.72
N ASP A 348 -4.53 19.09 -14.71
CA ASP A 348 -5.88 19.60 -14.95
C ASP A 348 -6.75 18.55 -15.66
N LEU A 349 -7.35 17.68 -14.83
CA LEU A 349 -8.26 16.62 -15.24
C LEU A 349 -9.73 17.00 -15.05
N SER A 350 -10.03 18.28 -14.80
CA SER A 350 -11.40 18.71 -14.57
C SER A 350 -12.26 18.50 -15.81
N VAL A 351 -13.39 17.82 -15.65
CA VAL A 351 -14.36 17.54 -16.71
C VAL A 351 -15.69 18.19 -16.32
N LYS A 352 -16.31 18.93 -17.25
CA LYS A 352 -17.65 19.49 -17.04
C LYS A 352 -18.70 18.53 -17.57
N LYS A 353 -19.91 18.62 -17.00
CA LYS A 353 -21.08 17.87 -17.48
C LYS A 353 -21.40 18.14 -18.97
N SER A 354 -21.07 19.32 -19.48
CA SER A 354 -21.20 19.70 -20.89
C SER A 354 -20.25 18.94 -21.83
N ASP A 355 -19.17 18.39 -21.29
CA ASP A 355 -18.10 17.77 -22.07
C ASP A 355 -18.40 16.30 -22.39
N VAL A 356 -19.57 15.78 -21.97
CA VAL A 356 -19.97 14.38 -22.14
C VAL A 356 -21.31 14.29 -22.86
N LEU A 357 -21.29 13.83 -24.11
CA LEU A 357 -22.44 13.92 -25.03
C LEU A 357 -23.60 12.97 -24.72
N ASN A 358 -23.43 11.93 -23.88
CA ASN A 358 -24.48 10.94 -23.58
C ASN A 358 -24.41 10.44 -22.14
N PHE A 359 -25.41 10.76 -21.31
CA PHE A 359 -25.38 10.43 -19.88
C PHE A 359 -26.65 9.72 -19.37
N SER A 360 -26.49 8.60 -18.65
CA SER A 360 -27.49 7.98 -17.75
C SER A 360 -27.08 8.12 -16.28
N LYS A 361 -27.99 7.89 -15.31
CA LYS A 361 -27.83 8.22 -13.88
C LYS A 361 -26.46 7.88 -13.22
N SER A 362 -25.73 6.85 -13.65
CA SER A 362 -24.55 6.30 -12.96
C SER A 362 -23.23 7.08 -13.07
N GLY A 363 -23.01 7.95 -14.06
CA GLY A 363 -21.78 8.77 -14.10
C GLY A 363 -21.97 10.22 -13.69
N GLY A 364 -23.15 10.58 -13.19
CA GLY A 364 -23.31 11.78 -12.36
C GLY A 364 -22.41 11.75 -11.12
N GLU A 365 -22.19 10.56 -10.54
CA GLU A 365 -21.32 10.34 -9.37
C GLU A 365 -19.81 10.43 -9.70
N ARG A 366 -19.42 10.19 -10.96
CA ARG A 366 -18.02 10.35 -11.40
C ARG A 366 -17.70 11.77 -11.79
N LEU A 367 -18.65 12.48 -12.39
CA LEU A 367 -18.55 13.93 -12.64
C LEU A 367 -18.38 14.70 -11.32
N SER A 368 -19.05 14.29 -10.23
CA SER A 368 -18.84 14.92 -8.91
C SER A 368 -17.43 14.73 -8.33
N PHE A 369 -16.64 13.74 -8.78
CA PHE A 369 -15.25 13.58 -8.35
C PHE A 369 -14.28 14.49 -9.12
N LEU A 370 -14.66 14.94 -10.33
CA LEU A 370 -13.84 15.73 -11.25
C LEU A 370 -14.27 17.21 -11.34
N ASP A 371 -15.45 17.53 -10.81
CA ASP A 371 -15.95 18.89 -10.70
C ASP A 371 -15.32 19.59 -9.48
N LYS A 372 -14.61 20.70 -9.72
CA LYS A 372 -13.92 21.47 -8.68
C LYS A 372 -14.89 22.02 -7.62
N ASP A 373 -16.17 22.17 -7.97
CA ASP A 373 -17.19 22.63 -7.03
C ASP A 373 -17.72 21.51 -6.12
N PHE A 374 -17.54 20.23 -6.49
CA PHE A 374 -17.96 19.07 -5.68
C PHE A 374 -16.80 18.35 -4.96
N ALA A 375 -15.54 18.58 -5.36
CA ALA A 375 -14.36 18.16 -4.57
C ALA A 375 -14.35 18.77 -3.15
N HIS A 376 -15.10 19.86 -2.95
CA HIS A 376 -15.36 20.45 -1.64
C HIS A 376 -16.57 19.84 -0.90
N ALA A 377 -17.38 19.00 -1.56
CA ALA A 377 -18.62 18.43 -1.02
C ALA A 377 -18.48 16.96 -0.53
N GLN A 378 -17.29 16.35 -0.63
CA GLN A 378 -16.92 15.11 0.08
C GLN A 378 -15.89 15.35 1.19
N VAL A 379 -15.84 16.57 1.73
CA VAL A 379 -15.58 16.79 3.17
C VAL A 379 -16.92 17.09 3.82
N SER A 380 -17.80 16.09 3.86
CA SER A 380 -18.95 16.12 4.77
C SER A 380 -18.63 15.16 5.91
N GLU A 381 -18.22 15.56 7.10
CA GLU A 381 -17.91 16.85 7.70
C GLU A 381 -16.42 16.80 8.12
N LYS A 382 -15.77 17.91 8.46
CA LYS A 382 -14.57 17.76 9.32
C LYS A 382 -15.06 16.98 10.55
N PRO A 383 -14.47 15.83 10.92
CA PRO A 383 -14.87 15.17 12.16
C PRO A 383 -14.84 16.24 13.26
N GLU A 384 -15.89 16.33 14.07
CA GLU A 384 -15.94 17.34 15.11
C GLU A 384 -14.72 17.14 16.02
N VAL A 385 -13.76 18.06 15.93
CA VAL A 385 -12.57 18.02 16.77
C VAL A 385 -12.95 18.74 18.06
N ARG A 386 -12.96 18.02 19.17
CA ARG A 386 -13.11 18.66 20.49
C ARG A 386 -11.81 19.38 20.82
N VAL A 387 -11.87 20.71 20.89
CA VAL A 387 -10.71 21.57 21.21
C VAL A 387 -10.93 22.30 22.52
N PHE A 388 -9.96 22.25 23.42
CA PHE A 388 -9.97 23.03 24.66
C PHE A 388 -8.54 23.35 25.13
N SER A 389 -8.39 24.45 25.86
CA SER A 389 -7.10 24.89 26.41
C SER A 389 -7.12 24.86 27.93
N MET A 390 -5.97 24.58 28.53
CA MET A 390 -5.78 24.61 29.99
C MET A 390 -4.35 25.02 30.35
N PRO A 391 -4.16 25.70 31.51
CA PRO A 391 -2.82 25.99 32.01
C PRO A 391 -2.09 24.69 32.35
N LEU A 392 -0.76 24.68 32.27
CA LEU A 392 0.01 23.56 32.81
C LEU A 392 -0.05 23.58 34.35
N GLU A 393 -0.31 22.42 34.92
CA GLU A 393 -0.20 22.16 36.35
C GLU A 393 1.24 21.80 36.69
N TYR A 394 1.71 22.26 37.85
CA TYR A 394 3.09 22.07 38.26
C TYR A 394 3.21 21.36 39.60
N VAL A 395 4.20 20.49 39.65
CA VAL A 395 4.69 19.87 40.86
C VAL A 395 5.58 20.88 41.60
N GLY A 396 4.99 21.67 42.49
CA GLY A 396 5.72 22.72 43.25
C GLY A 396 5.83 24.05 42.51
N ASP A 397 6.76 24.93 42.94
CA ASP A 397 7.02 26.21 42.29
C ASP A 397 7.70 25.99 40.93
N PRO A 398 7.07 26.41 39.81
CA PRO A 398 7.62 26.19 38.48
C PRO A 398 8.78 27.13 38.13
N GLY A 399 9.16 28.04 39.03
CA GLY A 399 10.21 29.03 38.83
C GLY A 399 9.83 30.12 37.82
N SER A 400 10.63 31.19 37.78
CA SER A 400 10.49 32.28 36.81
C SER A 400 11.54 32.15 35.70
N ASN A 401 11.19 32.50 34.46
CA ASN A 401 12.14 32.67 33.36
C ASN A 401 12.72 34.10 33.29
N GLY A 402 12.41 34.97 34.26
CA GLY A 402 12.97 36.33 34.33
C GLY A 402 12.44 37.31 33.28
N ILE A 403 11.48 36.92 32.44
CA ILE A 403 10.84 37.83 31.49
C ILE A 403 9.83 38.69 32.23
N VAL A 404 9.97 40.01 32.13
CA VAL A 404 9.08 41.01 32.76
C VAL A 404 8.15 41.71 31.78
N LEU A 405 8.38 41.51 30.48
CA LEU A 405 7.55 42.07 29.42
C LEU A 405 6.23 41.27 29.32
N PRO A 406 5.11 41.92 28.98
CA PRO A 406 3.85 41.23 28.77
C PRO A 406 3.93 40.26 27.59
N GLU A 407 3.19 39.15 27.68
CA GLU A 407 3.03 38.21 26.57
C GLU A 407 2.40 38.93 25.37
N GLU A 408 3.00 38.74 24.19
CA GLU A 408 2.58 39.37 22.94
C GLU A 408 2.23 38.28 21.92
N LYS A 409 1.01 38.34 21.36
CA LYS A 409 0.62 37.52 20.21
C LYS A 409 0.92 38.29 18.92
N MET A 410 1.80 37.73 18.10
CA MET A 410 2.23 38.29 16.83
C MET A 410 1.22 37.99 15.70
N ASP A 411 1.23 38.78 14.62
CA ASP A 411 0.35 38.61 13.46
C ASP A 411 0.44 37.23 12.79
N ASN A 412 1.62 36.60 12.83
CA ASN A 412 1.84 35.25 12.31
C ASN A 412 1.36 34.13 13.26
N GLY A 413 0.71 34.48 14.37
CA GLY A 413 0.19 33.57 15.39
C GLY A 413 1.26 32.96 16.31
N ALA A 414 2.47 33.51 16.32
CA ALA A 414 3.48 33.20 17.32
C ALA A 414 3.30 34.03 18.59
N TYR A 415 3.81 33.54 19.73
CA TYR A 415 3.78 34.25 21.01
C TYR A 415 5.19 34.61 21.46
N ARG A 416 5.38 35.83 21.95
CA ARG A 416 6.61 36.33 22.58
C ARG A 416 6.36 36.62 24.06
N ASN A 417 7.45 36.66 24.83
CA ASN A 417 7.45 36.90 26.27
C ASN A 417 6.55 35.92 27.04
N VAL A 418 6.51 34.65 26.61
CA VAL A 418 5.68 33.63 27.25
C VAL A 418 6.22 33.29 28.64
N THR A 419 5.49 33.71 29.68
CA THR A 419 5.84 33.51 31.11
C THR A 419 4.93 32.49 31.81
N LYS A 420 3.83 32.09 31.18
CA LYS A 420 2.91 31.06 31.67
C LYS A 420 2.73 30.00 30.59
N ALA A 421 2.88 28.73 30.95
CA ALA A 421 2.65 27.66 30.00
C ALA A 421 1.17 27.24 29.99
N GLU A 422 0.69 26.90 28.81
CA GLU A 422 -0.62 26.31 28.59
C GLU A 422 -0.51 25.23 27.51
N MET A 423 -1.47 24.31 27.50
CA MET A 423 -1.65 23.37 26.40
C MET A 423 -3.04 23.49 25.81
N THR A 424 -3.12 23.30 24.49
CA THR A 424 -4.39 23.20 23.77
C THR A 424 -4.51 21.79 23.21
N VAL A 425 -5.56 21.09 23.63
CA VAL A 425 -5.84 19.70 23.32
C VAL A 425 -6.82 19.64 22.15
N TYR A 426 -6.50 18.83 21.15
CA TYR A 426 -7.31 18.56 19.97
C TYR A 426 -7.60 17.06 19.94
N LEU A 427 -8.86 16.69 20.15
CA LEU A 427 -9.29 15.29 20.17
C LEU A 427 -10.14 15.00 18.93
N PRO A 428 -9.72 14.09 18.05
CA PRO A 428 -10.59 13.61 16.97
C PRO A 428 -11.72 12.76 17.56
N GLU A 429 -12.89 12.82 16.94
CA GLU A 429 -13.97 11.90 17.27
C GLU A 429 -13.56 10.46 16.88
N SER A 430 -13.66 9.53 17.84
CA SER A 430 -13.34 8.13 17.61
C SER A 430 -14.04 7.23 18.63
N SER A 431 -14.55 6.09 18.16
CA SER A 431 -15.13 5.04 19.02
C SER A 431 -14.07 4.15 19.67
N ARG A 432 -12.81 4.28 19.28
CA ARG A 432 -11.66 3.53 19.83
C ARG A 432 -10.58 4.50 20.34
N PRO A 433 -9.79 4.12 21.35
CA PRO A 433 -8.66 4.92 21.78
C PRO A 433 -7.70 5.23 20.62
N VAL A 434 -7.18 6.46 20.57
CA VAL A 434 -6.29 6.95 19.50
C VAL A 434 -4.87 7.23 20.03
N PRO A 435 -3.83 7.18 19.19
CA PRO A 435 -2.50 7.66 19.59
C PRO A 435 -2.51 9.18 19.81
N CYS A 436 -1.57 9.68 20.62
CA CYS A 436 -1.44 11.11 20.91
C CYS A 436 -0.03 11.63 20.63
N ILE A 437 0.07 12.82 20.04
CA ILE A 437 1.33 13.54 19.85
C ILE A 437 1.25 14.90 20.55
N LEU A 438 2.15 15.14 21.52
CA LEU A 438 2.36 16.49 22.04
C LEU A 438 3.28 17.27 21.10
N LEU A 439 2.86 18.45 20.71
CA LEU A 439 3.54 19.33 19.77
C LEU A 439 4.23 20.45 20.53
N PHE A 440 5.55 20.54 20.36
CA PHE A 440 6.40 21.60 20.89
C PHE A 440 6.80 22.54 19.75
N PRO A 441 6.16 23.71 19.60
CA PRO A 441 6.42 24.61 18.49
C PRO A 441 7.84 25.17 18.50
N GLY A 442 8.36 25.47 17.30
CA GLY A 442 9.64 26.17 17.13
C GLY A 442 9.53 27.67 17.40
N GLY A 443 10.52 28.43 16.90
CA GLY A 443 10.58 29.90 17.05
C GLY A 443 11.90 30.43 17.63
N GLY A 444 12.96 29.61 17.61
CA GLY A 444 14.29 30.02 18.06
C GLY A 444 14.40 30.31 19.55
N TYR A 445 13.42 29.89 20.36
CA TYR A 445 13.23 30.31 21.75
C TYR A 445 13.01 31.83 21.96
N ASP A 446 13.00 32.63 20.89
CA ASP A 446 12.62 34.05 20.89
C ASP A 446 11.11 34.25 20.81
N ASN A 447 10.40 33.24 20.29
CA ASN A 447 8.95 33.15 20.26
C ASN A 447 8.53 31.67 20.22
N VAL A 448 7.24 31.41 20.41
CA VAL A 448 6.62 30.08 20.29
C VAL A 448 5.62 30.10 19.13
N GLN A 449 5.92 29.35 18.06
CA GLN A 449 5.16 29.32 16.80
C GLN A 449 3.85 28.51 16.90
N VAL A 450 2.94 28.91 17.80
CA VAL A 450 1.70 28.18 18.10
C VAL A 450 0.86 27.94 16.84
N ALA A 451 0.60 28.94 16.00
CA ALA A 451 -0.21 28.73 14.80
C ALA A 451 0.46 27.83 13.76
N ASN A 452 1.72 28.12 13.38
CA ASN A 452 2.37 27.47 12.24
C ASN A 452 2.93 26.08 12.53
N ALA A 453 3.43 25.85 13.75
CA ALA A 453 4.03 24.58 14.15
C ALA A 453 3.21 23.82 15.20
N GLY A 454 2.21 24.46 15.80
CA GLY A 454 1.26 23.84 16.73
C GLY A 454 -0.08 23.55 16.05
N THR A 455 -0.94 24.57 15.86
CA THR A 455 -2.32 24.42 15.37
C THR A 455 -2.38 23.71 14.02
N LYS A 456 -1.56 24.10 13.02
CA LYS A 456 -1.54 23.40 11.72
C LYS A 456 -1.14 21.93 11.84
N ALA A 457 -0.25 21.61 12.77
CA ALA A 457 0.15 20.24 13.05
C ALA A 457 -0.99 19.47 13.71
N ALA A 458 -1.66 20.08 14.69
CA ALA A 458 -2.80 19.50 15.37
C ALA A 458 -3.94 19.21 14.41
N GLU A 459 -4.30 20.17 13.56
CA GLU A 459 -5.32 20.01 12.51
C GLU A 459 -4.97 18.86 11.55
N TYR A 460 -3.71 18.78 11.11
CA TYR A 460 -3.26 17.69 10.25
C TYR A 460 -3.37 16.34 10.96
N LEU A 461 -2.90 16.23 12.20
CA LEU A 461 -2.91 14.98 12.96
C LEU A 461 -4.34 14.53 13.30
N THR A 462 -5.22 15.44 13.73
CA THR A 462 -6.62 15.10 14.04
C THR A 462 -7.40 14.68 12.80
N ALA A 463 -7.09 15.27 11.64
CA ALA A 463 -7.68 14.82 10.36
C ALA A 463 -7.27 13.38 9.98
N HIS A 464 -6.22 12.83 10.59
CA HIS A 464 -5.77 11.45 10.41
C HIS A 464 -6.06 10.57 11.64
N GLY A 465 -6.97 10.98 12.52
CA GLY A 465 -7.39 10.18 13.67
C GLY A 465 -6.36 10.12 14.82
N ILE A 466 -5.47 11.11 14.93
CA ILE A 466 -4.44 11.19 15.97
C ILE A 466 -4.76 12.37 16.90
N ALA A 467 -4.80 12.14 18.21
CA ALA A 467 -4.95 13.23 19.19
C ALA A 467 -3.69 14.11 19.18
N ALA A 468 -3.87 15.42 19.31
CA ALA A 468 -2.77 16.37 19.28
C ALA A 468 -2.85 17.37 20.44
N VAL A 469 -1.71 17.65 21.08
CA VAL A 469 -1.65 18.58 22.22
C VAL A 469 -0.58 19.63 21.95
N VAL A 470 -0.99 20.85 21.65
CA VAL A 470 -0.07 21.96 21.39
C VAL A 470 0.37 22.58 22.71
N VAL A 471 1.66 22.50 23.02
CA VAL A 471 2.24 23.04 24.25
C VAL A 471 2.85 24.41 23.98
N LYS A 472 2.21 25.48 24.48
CA LYS A 472 2.79 26.82 24.52
C LYS A 472 3.65 26.93 25.78
N TYR A 473 4.90 26.47 25.68
CA TYR A 473 5.86 26.44 26.79
C TYR A 473 6.45 27.82 27.07
N ARG A 474 6.93 28.04 28.30
CA ARG A 474 7.60 29.28 28.70
C ARG A 474 8.95 29.40 27.99
N GLN A 475 9.22 30.59 27.49
CA GLN A 475 10.51 30.85 26.86
C GLN A 475 11.65 30.74 27.88
N PRO A 476 12.81 30.19 27.51
CA PRO A 476 13.88 29.93 28.46
C PRO A 476 14.52 31.21 28.99
N ASN A 477 14.82 32.19 28.14
CA ASN A 477 15.56 33.41 28.51
C ASN A 477 16.86 33.07 29.30
N GLY A 478 17.62 32.09 28.82
CA GLY A 478 18.81 31.54 29.50
C GLY A 478 18.53 30.53 30.63
N HIS A 479 17.28 30.39 31.07
CA HIS A 479 16.86 29.42 32.08
C HIS A 479 16.46 28.08 31.44
N ARG A 480 17.46 27.31 30.99
CA ARG A 480 17.30 26.03 30.26
C ARG A 480 16.32 25.01 30.85
N MET A 481 16.17 24.98 32.17
CA MET A 481 15.28 24.02 32.84
C MET A 481 13.80 24.37 32.69
N ILE A 482 13.45 25.64 32.52
CA ILE A 482 12.06 26.10 32.46
C ILE A 482 11.26 25.37 31.36
N PRO A 483 11.67 25.37 30.08
CA PRO A 483 10.92 24.68 29.04
C PRO A 483 10.95 23.14 29.18
N ILE A 484 12.02 22.59 29.77
CA ILE A 484 12.11 21.13 30.06
C ILE A 484 11.05 20.75 31.10
N MET A 485 10.96 21.51 32.20
CA MET A 485 9.94 21.31 33.22
C MET A 485 8.53 21.42 32.65
N ASP A 486 8.27 22.41 31.80
CA ASP A 486 6.96 22.56 31.14
C ASP A 486 6.61 21.33 30.29
N GLY A 487 7.57 20.83 29.51
CA GLY A 487 7.35 19.63 28.70
C GLY A 487 7.13 18.36 29.54
N GLN A 488 7.88 18.19 30.63
CA GLN A 488 7.70 17.07 31.56
C GLN A 488 6.30 17.09 32.20
N GLN A 489 5.81 18.26 32.62
CA GLN A 489 4.46 18.40 33.18
C GLN A 489 3.38 18.15 32.13
N ALA A 490 3.55 18.66 30.91
CA ALA A 490 2.60 18.42 29.83
C ALA A 490 2.45 16.92 29.53
N ILE A 491 3.55 16.16 29.47
CA ILE A 491 3.52 14.70 29.25
C ILE A 491 2.76 14.00 30.38
N ARG A 492 3.02 14.38 31.64
CA ARG A 492 2.32 13.83 32.81
C ARG A 492 0.83 14.11 32.79
N MET A 493 0.42 15.35 32.48
CA MET A 493 -0.99 15.72 32.39
C MET A 493 -1.72 14.97 31.29
N VAL A 494 -1.08 14.73 30.14
CA VAL A 494 -1.65 13.91 29.05
C VAL A 494 -1.79 12.46 29.50
N ARG A 495 -0.78 11.87 30.14
CA ARG A 495 -0.85 10.50 30.69
C ARG A 495 -1.95 10.34 31.74
N ARG A 496 -2.07 11.31 32.66
CA ARG A 496 -3.16 11.36 33.65
C ARG A 496 -4.53 11.33 32.98
N SER A 497 -4.68 12.11 31.91
CA SER A 497 -5.97 12.33 31.25
C SER A 497 -6.24 11.33 30.11
N ALA A 498 -5.36 10.36 29.87
CA ALA A 498 -5.40 9.49 28.70
C ALA A 498 -6.74 8.74 28.57
N SER A 499 -7.26 8.19 29.67
CA SER A 499 -8.56 7.50 29.66
C SER A 499 -9.73 8.45 29.39
N GLU A 500 -9.71 9.67 29.94
CA GLU A 500 -10.78 10.66 29.73
C GLU A 500 -10.78 11.18 28.28
N TRP A 501 -9.59 11.32 27.70
CA TRP A 501 -9.40 11.86 26.36
C TRP A 501 -9.40 10.79 25.28
N ASN A 502 -9.72 9.53 25.63
CA ASN A 502 -9.74 8.40 24.73
C ASN A 502 -8.40 8.20 23.99
N ILE A 503 -7.29 8.34 24.72
CA ILE A 503 -5.92 8.18 24.24
C ILE A 503 -5.36 6.83 24.68
N ILE A 504 -4.61 6.17 23.80
CA ILE A 504 -3.87 4.94 24.10
C ILE A 504 -2.72 5.26 25.07
N PRO A 505 -2.69 4.71 26.30
CA PRO A 505 -1.73 5.10 27.33
C PRO A 505 -0.25 4.87 26.98
N ASP A 506 0.08 3.93 26.09
CA ASP A 506 1.44 3.57 25.65
C ASP A 506 1.75 4.03 24.21
N LYS A 507 0.95 4.97 23.67
CA LYS A 507 1.18 5.63 22.37
C LYS A 507 1.13 7.15 22.49
N ILE A 508 1.86 7.69 23.46
CA ILE A 508 2.01 9.11 23.72
C ILE A 508 3.40 9.56 23.27
N GLY A 509 3.47 10.10 22.07
CA GLY A 509 4.70 10.63 21.50
C GLY A 509 4.85 12.15 21.66
N ILE A 510 6.05 12.64 21.41
CA ILE A 510 6.31 14.09 21.37
C ILE A 510 6.99 14.50 20.05
N CYS A 511 6.55 15.62 19.50
CA CYS A 511 7.02 16.15 18.23
C CYS A 511 7.48 17.60 18.39
N GLY A 512 8.66 17.91 17.85
CA GLY A 512 9.24 19.23 17.96
C GLY A 512 9.85 19.67 16.64
N SER A 513 9.75 20.97 16.35
CA SER A 513 10.39 21.55 15.17
C SER A 513 11.39 22.67 15.49
N SER A 514 12.55 22.71 14.83
CA SER A 514 13.58 23.73 15.08
C SER A 514 13.98 23.80 16.58
N ALA A 515 13.82 24.93 17.25
CA ALA A 515 13.97 25.07 18.71
C ALA A 515 13.07 24.13 19.53
N GLY A 516 11.85 23.85 19.06
CA GLY A 516 10.98 22.84 19.67
C GLY A 516 11.51 21.43 19.47
N GLY A 517 12.20 21.17 18.35
CA GLY A 517 12.90 19.90 18.11
C GLY A 517 14.09 19.72 19.05
N HIS A 518 14.81 20.82 19.34
CA HIS A 518 15.81 20.84 20.40
C HIS A 518 15.17 20.51 21.77
N LEU A 519 14.08 21.17 22.14
CA LEU A 519 13.36 20.89 23.40
C LEU A 519 12.95 19.42 23.51
N VAL A 520 12.36 18.85 22.45
CA VAL A 520 11.96 17.44 22.41
C VAL A 520 13.16 16.51 22.58
N SER A 521 14.30 16.81 21.95
CA SER A 521 15.52 16.01 22.15
C SER A 521 16.05 16.09 23.59
N MET A 522 15.87 17.24 24.27
CA MET A 522 16.23 17.40 25.68
C MET A 522 15.27 16.66 26.62
N LEU A 523 13.96 16.67 26.34
CA LEU A 523 12.97 15.90 27.11
C LEU A 523 13.24 14.40 27.05
N ALA A 524 13.70 13.90 25.91
CA ALA A 524 14.04 12.49 25.71
C ALA A 524 15.18 11.99 26.62
N VAL A 525 16.13 12.87 26.96
CA VAL A 525 17.31 12.53 27.78
C VAL A 525 17.18 12.98 29.25
N HIS A 526 16.13 13.72 29.59
CA HIS A 526 15.81 14.16 30.95
C HIS A 526 14.42 13.67 31.38
N THR A 527 14.18 12.37 31.25
CA THR A 527 12.92 11.76 31.67
C THR A 527 12.91 11.50 33.18
N GLU A 528 11.73 11.60 33.78
CA GLU A 528 11.49 11.29 35.18
C GLU A 528 10.56 10.09 35.30
N PRO A 529 10.91 9.06 36.09
CA PRO A 529 10.08 7.87 36.25
C PRO A 529 8.79 8.20 37.01
N ALA A 530 7.79 7.33 36.84
CA ALA A 530 6.58 7.33 37.65
C ALA A 530 6.91 7.05 39.13
N ARG A 531 6.23 7.76 40.04
CA ARG A 531 6.33 7.59 41.50
C ARG A 531 4.92 7.41 42.09
N PRO A 532 4.37 6.18 42.06
CA PRO A 532 2.99 5.92 42.51
C PRO A 532 2.73 6.33 43.96
N ASP A 533 3.76 6.30 44.81
CA ASP A 533 3.66 6.66 46.23
C ASP A 533 3.82 8.17 46.52
N SER A 534 3.98 9.00 45.49
CA SER A 534 4.15 10.44 45.69
C SER A 534 2.88 11.08 46.26
N PRO A 535 2.99 12.04 47.20
CA PRO A 535 1.84 12.84 47.63
C PRO A 535 1.32 13.80 46.53
N ARG A 536 2.03 13.90 45.39
CA ARG A 536 1.67 14.77 44.26
C ARG A 536 1.22 13.91 43.08
N GLU A 537 -0.06 14.01 42.73
CA GLU A 537 -0.72 13.17 41.72
C GLU A 537 0.04 13.12 40.38
N LEU A 538 0.51 14.25 39.85
CA LEU A 538 1.23 14.25 38.58
C LEU A 538 2.54 13.45 38.61
N GLU A 539 3.18 13.31 39.77
CA GLU A 539 4.38 12.47 39.90
C GLU A 539 4.07 10.97 39.80
N HIS A 540 2.80 10.56 39.91
CA HIS A 540 2.37 9.17 39.68
C HIS A 540 2.62 8.73 38.23
N TYR A 541 2.73 9.68 37.31
CA TYR A 541 2.95 9.45 35.89
C TYR A 541 4.40 9.76 35.50
N THR A 542 4.95 8.93 34.62
CA THR A 542 6.28 9.16 34.03
C THR A 542 6.25 10.37 33.09
N SER A 543 7.34 11.13 33.02
CA SER A 543 7.52 12.15 31.98
C SER A 543 8.16 11.60 30.71
N ARG A 544 8.39 10.27 30.64
CA ARG A 544 8.95 9.59 29.48
C ARG A 544 7.92 9.47 28.35
N PRO A 545 8.22 9.94 27.13
CA PRO A 545 7.38 9.69 25.95
C PRO A 545 7.62 8.29 25.38
N ASP A 546 6.65 7.76 24.63
CA ASP A 546 6.73 6.44 24.02
C ASP A 546 7.52 6.46 22.70
N PHE A 547 7.52 7.60 22.00
CA PHE A 547 8.31 7.83 20.78
C PHE A 547 8.56 9.33 20.53
N LEU A 548 9.53 9.65 19.66
CA LEU A 548 9.89 11.03 19.29
C LEU A 548 9.72 11.30 17.80
N ILE A 549 9.39 12.56 17.48
CA ILE A 549 9.38 13.08 16.11
C ILE A 549 10.19 14.39 16.08
N LEU A 550 11.35 14.36 15.41
CA LEU A 550 12.28 15.48 15.30
C LEU A 550 12.23 16.08 13.90
N LEU A 551 11.70 17.30 13.78
CA LEU A 551 11.54 18.00 12.50
C LEU A 551 12.53 19.16 12.42
N LYS A 552 13.50 19.10 11.50
CA LYS A 552 14.54 20.14 11.33
C LYS A 552 15.11 20.63 12.67
N ALA A 553 15.42 19.69 13.56
CA ALA A 553 15.71 19.98 14.96
C ALA A 553 17.08 20.65 15.11
N ALA A 554 17.13 21.72 15.90
CA ALA A 554 18.35 22.49 16.16
C ALA A 554 19.26 21.82 17.22
N ILE A 555 19.52 20.53 17.07
CA ILE A 555 20.35 19.73 17.98
C ILE A 555 21.81 20.17 17.79
N CYS A 556 22.55 20.36 18.89
CA CYS A 556 24.01 20.62 18.90
C CYS A 556 24.50 21.88 18.16
N TRP A 557 23.62 22.77 17.73
CA TRP A 557 24.02 23.91 16.90
C TRP A 557 24.60 25.07 17.72
N SER A 558 25.84 24.92 18.20
CA SER A 558 26.50 25.89 19.10
C SER A 558 26.66 27.33 18.57
N LYS A 559 26.34 27.60 17.31
CA LYS A 559 26.46 28.91 16.67
C LYS A 559 25.12 29.38 16.07
N GLY A 560 24.19 29.82 16.92
CA GLY A 560 22.93 30.43 16.47
C GLY A 560 22.12 31.05 17.61
N ASN A 561 21.21 31.96 17.27
CA ASN A 561 20.37 32.66 18.26
C ASN A 561 19.55 31.69 19.12
N THR A 562 19.06 30.58 18.54
CA THR A 562 18.37 29.52 19.28
C THR A 562 19.18 29.03 20.47
N MET A 563 20.47 28.75 20.28
CA MET A 563 21.30 28.26 21.38
C MET A 563 21.59 29.37 22.39
N ARG A 564 21.88 30.60 21.94
CA ARG A 564 22.03 31.77 22.82
C ARG A 564 20.84 31.96 23.76
N ASN A 565 19.62 31.73 23.27
CA ASN A 565 18.40 31.89 24.05
C ASN A 565 18.18 30.78 25.09
N ILE A 566 18.69 29.56 24.86
CA ILE A 566 18.58 28.47 25.84
C ILE A 566 19.71 28.50 26.89
N HIS A 567 20.95 28.81 26.49
CA HIS A 567 22.12 28.74 27.37
C HIS A 567 22.59 30.09 27.92
N GLY A 568 22.04 31.21 27.44
CA GLY A 568 22.44 32.56 27.83
C GLY A 568 23.59 33.13 26.97
N PRO A 569 23.94 34.42 27.14
CA PRO A 569 24.91 35.11 26.29
C PRO A 569 26.35 34.59 26.43
N GLU A 570 26.70 34.08 27.61
CA GLU A 570 28.05 33.58 27.96
C GLU A 570 27.92 32.24 28.71
N PRO A 571 27.63 31.13 28.00
CA PRO A 571 27.43 29.84 28.66
C PRO A 571 28.75 29.24 29.11
N SER A 572 28.74 28.56 30.27
CA SER A 572 29.86 27.68 30.66
C SER A 572 29.93 26.46 29.73
N GLU A 573 31.10 25.81 29.65
CA GLU A 573 31.25 24.54 28.91
C GLU A 573 30.27 23.46 29.40
N GLU A 574 30.05 23.40 30.72
CA GLU A 574 29.05 22.52 31.34
C GLU A 574 27.64 22.82 30.84
N THR A 575 27.27 24.10 30.67
CA THR A 575 25.96 24.49 30.16
C THR A 575 25.80 24.09 28.69
N VAL A 576 26.84 24.28 27.87
CA VAL A 576 26.83 23.84 26.47
C VAL A 576 26.74 22.32 26.36
N PHE A 577 27.47 21.61 27.22
CA PHE A 577 27.42 20.15 27.30
C PHE A 577 26.04 19.66 27.71
N TYR A 578 25.43 20.30 28.72
CA TYR A 578 24.08 19.99 29.20
C TYR A 578 23.03 20.20 28.12
N CYS A 579 23.01 21.37 27.47
CA CYS A 579 22.04 21.71 26.42
C CYS A 579 22.26 20.97 25.09
N ASN A 580 23.05 19.90 25.08
CA ASN A 580 23.26 19.09 23.89
C ASN A 580 22.77 17.67 24.17
N ALA A 581 21.58 17.34 23.65
CA ALA A 581 20.98 16.02 23.82
C ALA A 581 21.87 14.85 23.37
N LEU A 582 22.74 15.03 22.35
CA LEU A 582 23.67 13.97 21.91
C LEU A 582 24.57 13.46 23.03
N ASN A 583 24.93 14.33 23.97
CA ASN A 583 25.84 14.01 25.06
C ASN A 583 25.20 13.10 26.12
N HIS A 584 23.87 12.94 26.09
CA HIS A 584 23.10 12.29 27.15
C HIS A 584 22.26 11.10 26.65
N ILE A 585 22.37 10.73 25.36
CA ILE A 585 21.66 9.56 24.82
C ILE A 585 22.21 8.29 25.46
N THR A 586 21.32 7.50 26.06
CA THR A 586 21.60 6.19 26.64
C THR A 586 20.82 5.09 25.92
N ALA A 587 21.05 3.83 26.26
CA ALA A 587 20.33 2.69 25.68
C ALA A 587 18.83 2.67 26.04
N ASP A 588 18.40 3.41 27.07
CA ASP A 588 16.98 3.58 27.41
C ASP A 588 16.30 4.65 26.53
N HIS A 589 16.83 5.02 25.38
CA HIS A 589 16.16 6.00 24.52
C HIS A 589 14.95 5.39 23.80
N MET A 590 13.97 6.22 23.45
CA MET A 590 12.76 5.81 22.75
C MET A 590 12.94 5.82 21.21
N PRO A 591 12.10 5.07 20.47
CA PRO A 591 12.07 5.12 19.02
C PRO A 591 11.90 6.54 18.48
N THR A 592 12.63 6.87 17.42
CA THR A 592 12.70 8.27 16.93
C THR A 592 12.50 8.35 15.42
N PHE A 593 11.57 9.19 14.98
CA PHE A 593 11.38 9.60 13.59
C PHE A 593 12.03 10.96 13.36
N ILE A 594 12.82 11.11 12.29
CA ILE A 594 13.59 12.32 12.00
C ILE A 594 13.33 12.75 10.55
N ALA A 595 13.01 14.03 10.33
CA ALA A 595 12.91 14.62 8.99
C ALA A 595 13.67 15.96 8.91
N HIS A 596 14.53 16.10 7.90
CA HIS A 596 15.39 17.29 7.71
C HIS A 596 15.72 17.53 6.23
N CYS A 597 16.00 18.77 5.86
CA CYS A 597 16.61 19.11 4.57
C CYS A 597 18.13 19.26 4.71
N TYR A 598 18.87 18.77 3.71
CA TYR A 598 20.31 18.86 3.61
C TYR A 598 20.79 20.31 3.51
N ASP A 599 20.10 21.13 2.73
CA ASP A 599 20.39 22.55 2.48
C ASP A 599 19.87 23.51 3.57
N ASP A 600 19.48 23.03 4.75
CA ASP A 600 19.00 23.88 5.85
C ASP A 600 20.13 24.76 6.42
N PRO A 601 20.09 26.09 6.21
CA PRO A 601 21.15 26.98 6.68
C PRO A 601 20.98 27.37 8.16
N ALA A 602 19.79 27.17 8.74
CA ALA A 602 19.44 27.62 10.09
C ALA A 602 19.70 26.53 11.14
N ALA A 603 19.59 25.26 10.75
CA ALA A 603 19.94 24.12 11.57
C ALA A 603 20.55 23.03 10.68
N PRO A 604 21.88 22.93 10.56
CA PRO A 604 22.45 21.96 9.63
C PRO A 604 22.09 20.51 9.97
N SER A 605 21.58 19.80 8.97
CA SER A 605 21.10 18.41 9.10
C SER A 605 22.12 17.42 9.64
N LYS A 606 23.43 17.72 9.53
CA LYS A 606 24.50 16.86 10.07
C LYS A 606 24.31 16.51 11.56
N TYR A 607 23.71 17.38 12.38
CA TYR A 607 23.51 17.08 13.80
C TYR A 607 22.35 16.13 14.05
N THR A 608 21.27 16.22 13.27
CA THR A 608 20.21 15.21 13.30
C THR A 608 20.68 13.87 12.73
N VAL A 609 21.60 13.89 11.76
CA VAL A 609 22.27 12.66 11.27
C VAL A 609 23.15 12.05 12.36
N GLN A 610 23.93 12.86 13.09
CA GLN A 610 24.70 12.38 14.25
C GLN A 610 23.81 11.78 15.34
N TYR A 611 22.63 12.39 15.57
CA TYR A 611 21.63 11.86 16.50
C TYR A 611 21.12 10.50 16.08
N PHE A 612 20.72 10.35 14.81
CA PHE A 612 20.33 9.08 14.23
C PHE A 612 21.43 8.02 14.38
N LEU A 613 22.68 8.35 14.03
CA LEU A 613 23.80 7.42 14.13
C LEU A 613 24.06 6.99 15.58
N LYS A 614 23.88 7.88 16.56
CA LYS A 614 24.01 7.53 17.98
C LYS A 614 22.93 6.56 18.44
N LEU A 615 21.69 6.74 17.98
CA LEU A 615 20.60 5.78 18.25
C LEU A 615 20.91 4.42 17.62
N GLN A 616 21.40 4.41 16.38
CA GLN A 616 21.80 3.19 15.68
C GLN A 616 22.92 2.43 16.40
N GLU A 617 23.96 3.14 16.87
CA GLU A 617 25.06 2.56 17.67
C GLU A 617 24.55 1.82 18.92
N LEU A 618 23.51 2.35 19.54
CA LEU A 618 22.90 1.81 20.76
C LEU A 618 21.77 0.81 20.48
N GLY A 619 21.49 0.47 19.22
CA GLY A 619 20.43 -0.47 18.84
C GLY A 619 19.01 0.07 19.03
N ILE A 620 18.85 1.38 19.17
CA ILE A 620 17.56 2.03 19.35
C ILE A 620 16.90 2.25 17.98
N PRO A 621 15.65 1.83 17.77
CA PRO A 621 14.99 1.99 16.49
C PRO A 621 14.83 3.46 16.10
N ALA A 622 15.27 3.81 14.89
CA ALA A 622 15.11 5.15 14.36
C ALA A 622 14.83 5.12 12.86
N GLU A 623 14.13 6.13 12.37
CA GLU A 623 13.88 6.36 10.94
C GLU A 623 14.29 7.78 10.58
N LEU A 624 15.08 7.93 9.51
CA LEU A 624 15.67 9.20 9.09
C LEU A 624 15.31 9.51 7.64
N HIS A 625 14.68 10.66 7.42
CA HIS A 625 14.36 11.24 6.12
C HIS A 625 15.18 12.50 5.90
N VAL A 626 16.13 12.47 4.96
CA VAL A 626 16.91 13.63 4.55
C VAL A 626 16.62 13.97 3.10
N TYR A 627 16.18 15.21 2.86
CA TYR A 627 15.86 15.71 1.53
C TYR A 627 16.96 16.63 1.03
N GLU A 628 17.34 16.54 -0.24
CA GLU A 628 18.43 17.36 -0.82
C GLU A 628 18.17 18.86 -0.67
N SER A 629 16.92 19.29 -0.90
CA SER A 629 16.54 20.71 -0.91
C SER A 629 15.25 20.99 -0.15
N GLY A 630 15.10 22.24 0.33
CA GLY A 630 13.92 22.70 1.06
C GLY A 630 14.19 23.72 2.17
N GLY A 631 15.47 23.98 2.48
CA GLY A 631 15.93 24.90 3.51
C GLY A 631 15.35 24.55 4.89
N HIS A 632 15.01 25.55 5.68
CA HIS A 632 14.36 25.36 6.99
C HIS A 632 12.85 25.03 6.88
N GLY A 633 12.42 24.39 5.78
CA GLY A 633 11.03 24.34 5.31
C GLY A 633 10.22 23.10 5.70
N ILE A 634 10.83 22.08 6.34
CA ILE A 634 10.12 20.90 6.89
C ILE A 634 9.05 21.38 7.87
N GLY A 635 7.77 21.10 7.63
CA GLY A 635 6.71 21.53 8.54
C GLY A 635 5.32 21.11 8.09
N TRP A 636 4.31 21.59 8.81
CA TRP A 636 2.92 21.14 8.69
C TRP A 636 2.10 21.94 7.66
N SER A 637 2.73 22.37 6.58
CA SER A 637 1.99 22.99 5.48
C SER A 637 1.02 21.96 4.88
N PRO A 638 -0.27 22.29 4.67
CA PRO A 638 -1.24 21.36 4.08
C PRO A 638 -0.97 21.10 2.59
N LYS A 639 -0.18 21.94 1.92
CA LYS A 639 0.21 21.72 0.53
C LYS A 639 1.32 20.66 0.47
N ASN A 640 1.04 19.50 -0.11
CA ASN A 640 2.03 18.48 -0.51
C ASN A 640 2.59 18.82 -1.91
N SER A 641 3.21 19.98 -2.04
CA SER A 641 3.68 20.48 -3.34
C SER A 641 5.19 20.34 -3.54
N ARG A 642 5.93 19.93 -2.51
CA ARG A 642 7.40 19.78 -2.57
C ARG A 642 7.79 18.35 -2.21
N PRO A 643 8.88 17.81 -2.78
CA PRO A 643 9.36 16.45 -2.48
C PRO A 643 9.53 16.19 -0.98
N MET A 644 10.01 17.20 -0.24
CA MET A 644 10.19 17.08 1.21
C MET A 644 8.89 16.95 1.98
N ASP A 645 7.71 17.27 1.44
CA ASP A 645 6.46 17.13 2.18
C ASP A 645 6.05 15.65 2.38
N SER A 646 6.74 14.70 1.71
CA SER A 646 6.52 13.24 1.81
C SER A 646 6.83 12.63 3.19
N TRP A 647 7.57 13.32 4.07
CA TRP A 647 7.85 12.80 5.42
C TRP A 647 6.57 12.61 6.24
N LYS A 648 5.51 13.37 5.95
CA LYS A 648 4.23 13.25 6.64
C LYS A 648 3.56 11.90 6.33
N ASP A 649 3.64 11.45 5.08
CA ASP A 649 3.11 10.15 4.68
C ASP A 649 3.94 9.00 5.28
N ALA A 650 5.27 9.19 5.38
CA ALA A 650 6.15 8.24 6.07
C ALA A 650 5.83 8.17 7.57
N LEU A 651 5.62 9.32 8.23
CA LEU A 651 5.21 9.37 9.63
C LEU A 651 3.89 8.61 9.87
N LEU A 652 2.88 8.81 9.01
CA LEU A 652 1.60 8.10 9.12
C LEU A 652 1.72 6.59 8.87
N LYS A 653 2.81 6.10 8.28
CA LYS A 653 3.08 4.66 8.09
C LYS A 653 4.04 4.09 9.14
N TRP A 654 4.54 4.93 10.03
CA TRP A 654 5.56 4.54 10.99
C TRP A 654 4.96 3.65 12.09
N ARG A 655 5.49 2.44 12.25
CA ARG A 655 4.90 1.41 13.14
C ARG A 655 4.75 1.84 14.60
N TYR A 656 5.61 2.70 15.11
CA TYR A 656 5.59 3.11 16.52
C TYR A 656 4.45 4.09 16.83
N LEU A 657 3.90 4.76 15.81
CA LEU A 657 2.79 5.69 15.94
C LEU A 657 1.46 4.97 16.21
N TRP A 658 1.30 3.74 15.72
CA TRP A 658 0.05 2.98 15.80
C TRP A 658 0.16 1.84 16.81
N PRO A 659 -0.96 1.39 17.42
CA PRO A 659 -1.00 0.12 18.12
C PRO A 659 -0.70 -1.03 17.15
N GLU A 660 -0.13 -2.13 17.66
CA GLU A 660 0.14 -3.35 16.89
C GLU A 660 -1.15 -4.06 16.46
#